data_AF-A0A9R1V183-F1
#
_entry.id   AF-A0A9R1V183-F1
#
_cell.length_a   1.000
_cell.length_b   1.000
_cell.length_c   1.000
_cell.angle_alpha   90.00
_cell.angle_beta   90.00
_cell.angle_gamma   90.00
#
_symmetry.space_group_name_H-M   'P 1'
#
loop_
_entity.id
_entity.type
_entity.pdbx_description
1 polymer ?
#
loop_
_entity_poly.entity_id
_entity_poly.type
_entity_poly.pdbx_seq_one_letter_code
_entity_poly.pdbx_strand_id
1 'polypeptide(L)'
;MVMEVENTLHMKVGDGESSYASNSFLQEIAIRKTLQVLKHTIKGMVNLETAFSKVFVLADLGCGTGTNTLLLASMVIDLVLELCKEINLKTPQFQVFLNDLFGNDFNTIFQLLPKFRANLKKEKGENFGSCFVSAIPGSFYGRLFPDESLHLVHSSYSVHWLSQVPEGIENNKTNIYMAKTSPPNVFEAYGNQFHTDFIKFLELRAKEVVRGGCMVLTFLGRSSADPTTDDGCRHLELLSQSLLDMVKEGLVEESYMNSFNVPYYTPCEDEVRKAIHKEGSFFLDTFNAFQGNWDPYDTDFTNMVDLNEQISHIHGKNCAKVVRAVSEPMLTSHFGNSINIDVLFQKFQMRVAEDLAKKKTRYFNIEIVIRKTLHVLKHTIKGMVNLETAFSKVFVLADLGCGTGTNTLLLASMVIDLVLELCKEINLKTPQFQVFLNDLFGNDFNTIFQLLPKFRANLKKEKGENFGSCFVSAIPGSFYRRLFPDESLHLVHSSYSVHWLSQVPEGIENNKTNIYMARTSPPNVFEAYGKQFHTDFIKFLELRAKEVVRGGCMVLTFLGRSSADPTTDDGCRLMELLAQSLLDMVKEGLVEESFINSFNLPHYSPCEDEVRKAIHNEGSFCLNTFNVFQGNWDPYDTDYTNLVDLNDQISHIHAKNCAKALRAVMEPLLTSHFGNLINIDVLFQKLQMHVAEDLANKKTRYFNIAISLSKK
;
A
#
# COMPACT_ATOMS: atom_id res chain seq x y z
N MET A 1 32.04 16.40 -17.08
CA MET A 1 31.87 16.42 -15.60
C MET A 1 30.61 15.64 -15.30
N VAL A 2 30.61 14.80 -14.26
CA VAL A 2 29.39 14.13 -13.80
C VAL A 2 28.52 15.20 -13.13
N MET A 3 27.25 15.29 -13.53
CA MET A 3 26.32 16.27 -12.99
C MET A 3 25.97 15.93 -11.54
N GLU A 4 26.29 16.82 -10.60
CA GLU A 4 25.84 16.70 -9.21
C GLU A 4 24.37 17.15 -9.12
N VAL A 5 23.46 16.17 -9.10
CA VAL A 5 22.00 16.41 -9.14
C VAL A 5 21.54 17.29 -7.98
N GLU A 6 21.99 17.03 -6.76
CA GLU A 6 21.56 17.79 -5.57
C GLU A 6 21.87 19.30 -5.64
N ASN A 7 22.92 19.67 -6.37
CA ASN A 7 23.37 21.05 -6.53
C ASN A 7 22.86 21.70 -7.83
N THR A 8 22.38 20.91 -8.78
CA THR A 8 22.06 21.37 -10.15
C THR A 8 20.57 21.29 -10.47
N LEU A 9 19.86 20.31 -9.92
CA LEU A 9 18.44 20.12 -10.15
C LEU A 9 17.64 21.11 -9.31
N HIS A 10 17.03 22.07 -9.98
CA HIS A 10 16.00 22.93 -9.41
C HIS A 10 15.10 23.46 -10.53
N MET A 11 13.90 23.88 -10.19
CA MET A 11 12.99 24.51 -11.15
C MET A 11 13.44 25.95 -11.45
N LYS A 12 13.04 26.48 -12.61
CA LYS A 12 13.39 27.86 -12.99
C LYS A 12 12.80 28.87 -12.01
N VAL A 13 13.69 29.62 -11.35
CA VAL A 13 13.38 30.57 -10.27
C VAL A 13 12.71 31.85 -10.79
N GLY A 14 12.17 32.64 -9.85
CA GLY A 14 11.49 33.91 -10.13
C GLY A 14 10.01 33.78 -10.52
N ASP A 15 9.43 34.89 -10.99
CA ASP A 15 8.02 35.07 -11.32
C ASP A 15 7.77 35.54 -12.76
N GLY A 16 8.81 35.54 -13.60
CA GLY A 16 8.72 35.90 -15.01
C GLY A 16 8.00 34.85 -15.88
N GLU A 17 7.71 35.19 -17.14
CA GLU A 17 6.91 34.36 -18.07
C GLU A 17 7.43 32.92 -18.25
N SER A 18 8.73 32.70 -18.11
CA SER A 18 9.38 31.38 -18.25
C SER A 18 9.67 30.69 -16.92
N SER A 19 9.30 31.29 -15.79
CA SER A 19 9.49 30.71 -14.45
C SER A 19 8.61 29.49 -14.23
N TYR A 20 8.99 28.65 -13.28
CA TYR A 20 8.15 27.54 -12.83
C TYR A 20 6.86 28.01 -12.16
N ALA A 21 6.92 29.11 -11.40
CA ALA A 21 5.75 29.69 -10.77
C ALA A 21 4.64 30.06 -11.78
N SER A 22 5.00 30.51 -12.99
CA SER A 22 4.04 30.84 -14.05
C SER A 22 3.62 29.66 -14.93
N ASN A 23 4.33 28.53 -14.89
CA ASN A 23 4.14 27.41 -15.83
C ASN A 23 3.91 26.05 -15.14
N SER A 24 3.47 26.05 -13.86
CA SER A 24 3.26 24.83 -13.06
C SER A 24 1.79 24.40 -12.96
N PHE A 25 0.94 24.83 -13.90
CA PHE A 25 -0.50 24.51 -13.87
C PHE A 25 -0.78 23.00 -14.02
N LEU A 26 0.09 22.27 -14.73
CA LEU A 26 0.01 20.80 -14.83
C LEU A 26 0.10 20.14 -13.45
N GLN A 27 1.06 20.57 -12.64
CA GLN A 27 1.27 20.07 -11.28
C GLN A 27 0.12 20.50 -10.36
N GLU A 28 -0.47 21.68 -10.57
CA GLU A 28 -1.68 22.10 -9.86
C GLU A 28 -2.85 21.15 -10.12
N ILE A 29 -3.09 20.77 -11.38
CA ILE A 29 -4.14 19.80 -11.76
C ILE A 29 -3.91 18.46 -11.06
N ALA A 30 -2.66 17.98 -11.02
CA ALA A 30 -2.31 16.74 -10.33
C ALA A 30 -2.61 16.84 -8.82
N ILE A 31 -2.17 17.90 -8.15
CA ILE A 31 -2.45 18.13 -6.72
C ILE A 31 -3.96 18.19 -6.46
N ARG A 32 -4.75 18.82 -7.32
CA ARG A 32 -6.21 18.91 -7.13
C ARG A 32 -6.90 17.55 -7.32
N LYS A 33 -6.40 16.70 -8.22
CA LYS A 33 -6.92 15.34 -8.41
C LYS A 33 -6.75 14.47 -7.16
N THR A 34 -5.72 14.70 -6.35
CA THR A 34 -5.49 13.94 -5.12
C THR A 34 -6.48 14.28 -3.99
N LEU A 35 -7.36 15.28 -4.15
CA LEU A 35 -8.28 15.73 -3.10
C LEU A 35 -9.12 14.59 -2.50
N GLN A 36 -9.71 13.74 -3.35
CA GLN A 36 -10.56 12.64 -2.86
C GLN A 36 -9.73 11.58 -2.13
N VAL A 37 -8.53 11.29 -2.64
CA VAL A 37 -7.60 10.35 -2.03
C VAL A 37 -7.08 10.88 -0.71
N LEU A 38 -6.70 12.15 -0.62
CA LEU A 38 -6.31 12.82 0.64
C LEU A 38 -7.45 12.78 1.66
N LYS A 39 -8.69 13.06 1.24
CA LYS A 39 -9.87 12.98 2.12
C LYS A 39 -10.05 11.59 2.70
N HIS A 40 -10.02 10.56 1.86
CA HIS A 40 -10.11 9.16 2.31
C HIS A 40 -8.93 8.78 3.20
N THR A 41 -7.72 9.19 2.82
CA THR A 41 -6.48 8.89 3.52
C THR A 41 -6.47 9.43 4.95
N ILE A 42 -6.83 10.71 5.11
CA ILE A 42 -6.91 11.41 6.40
C ILE A 42 -8.00 10.78 7.25
N LYS A 43 -9.19 10.47 6.70
CA LYS A 43 -10.25 9.76 7.42
C LYS A 43 -9.83 8.37 7.92
N GLY A 44 -9.01 7.66 7.14
CA GLY A 44 -8.53 6.31 7.46
C GLY A 44 -7.29 6.24 8.36
N MET A 45 -6.82 7.35 8.94
CA MET A 45 -5.69 7.30 9.88
C MET A 45 -6.07 6.56 11.18
N VAL A 46 -5.25 5.59 11.58
CA VAL A 46 -5.59 4.61 12.65
C VAL A 46 -5.83 5.24 14.03
N ASN A 47 -5.23 6.39 14.33
CA ASN A 47 -5.33 7.06 15.63
C ASN A 47 -5.68 8.55 15.49
N LEU A 48 -6.85 8.86 14.93
CA LEU A 48 -7.32 10.25 14.73
C LEU A 48 -7.25 11.09 16.00
N GLU A 49 -7.67 10.53 17.15
CA GLU A 49 -7.64 11.24 18.44
C GLU A 49 -6.21 11.63 18.84
N THR A 50 -5.24 10.74 18.64
CA THR A 50 -3.83 11.01 19.02
C THR A 50 -3.19 11.94 18.00
N ALA A 51 -3.38 11.68 16.70
CA ALA A 51 -2.84 12.47 15.61
C ALA A 51 -3.35 13.93 15.64
N PHE A 52 -4.58 14.14 16.09
CA PHE A 52 -5.21 15.46 16.19
C PHE A 52 -5.24 16.00 17.63
N SER A 53 -4.66 15.29 18.61
CA SER A 53 -4.70 15.69 20.03
C SER A 53 -4.00 17.02 20.31
N LYS A 54 -2.93 17.32 19.57
CA LYS A 54 -2.06 18.50 19.80
C LYS A 54 -1.57 19.14 18.51
N VAL A 55 -0.69 18.45 17.78
CA VAL A 55 -0.03 18.98 16.58
C VAL A 55 -0.13 17.94 15.47
N PHE A 56 -0.73 18.33 14.35
CA PHE A 56 -0.71 17.56 13.12
C PHE A 56 0.45 18.02 12.25
N VAL A 57 1.32 17.08 11.87
CA VAL A 57 2.58 17.36 11.18
C VAL A 57 2.51 16.82 9.76
N LEU A 58 2.55 17.72 8.79
CA LEU A 58 2.56 17.46 7.35
C LEU A 58 3.93 17.80 6.77
N ALA A 59 4.47 16.96 5.89
CA ALA A 59 5.61 17.30 5.05
C ALA A 59 5.25 17.20 3.56
N ASP A 60 5.63 18.20 2.77
CA ASP A 60 5.57 18.17 1.30
C ASP A 60 7.00 18.05 0.75
N LEU A 61 7.31 16.93 0.11
CA LEU A 61 8.66 16.58 -0.35
C LEU A 61 8.81 16.86 -1.85
N GLY A 62 9.75 17.74 -2.19
CA GLY A 62 9.88 18.34 -3.51
C GLY A 62 8.73 19.32 -3.77
N CYS A 63 8.66 20.37 -2.96
CA CYS A 63 7.54 21.30 -2.92
C CYS A 63 7.54 22.32 -4.08
N GLY A 64 8.65 22.42 -4.83
CA GLY A 64 8.84 23.38 -5.91
C GLY A 64 8.76 24.83 -5.44
N THR A 65 8.28 25.72 -6.32
CA THR A 65 8.07 27.14 -6.02
C THR A 65 6.69 27.61 -6.47
N GLY A 66 6.26 28.76 -5.96
CA GLY A 66 4.99 29.40 -6.35
C GLY A 66 3.79 28.96 -5.52
N THR A 67 2.59 29.11 -6.09
CA THR A 67 1.32 28.93 -5.35
C THR A 67 0.99 27.47 -5.05
N ASN A 68 1.46 26.54 -5.88
CA ASN A 68 1.19 25.10 -5.72
C ASN A 68 1.70 24.56 -4.39
N THR A 69 2.86 25.05 -3.94
CA THR A 69 3.50 24.65 -2.68
C THR A 69 2.58 24.85 -1.47
N LEU A 70 1.82 25.95 -1.43
CA LEU A 70 0.92 26.26 -0.30
C LEU A 70 -0.51 25.77 -0.52
N LEU A 71 -0.89 25.43 -1.77
CA LEU A 71 -2.21 24.89 -2.11
C LEU A 71 -2.47 23.58 -1.38
N LEU A 72 -1.52 22.64 -1.42
CA LEU A 72 -1.63 21.36 -0.73
C LEU A 72 -1.84 21.55 0.78
N ALA A 73 -1.03 22.39 1.41
CA ALA A 73 -1.13 22.64 2.85
C ALA A 73 -2.53 23.15 3.22
N SER A 74 -3.09 24.06 2.40
CA SER A 74 -4.47 24.53 2.57
C SER A 74 -5.49 23.40 2.46
N MET A 75 -5.37 22.54 1.44
CA MET A 75 -6.29 21.42 1.21
C MET A 75 -6.27 20.43 2.37
N VAL A 76 -5.09 20.07 2.88
CA VAL A 76 -4.95 19.15 4.01
C VAL A 76 -5.51 19.76 5.29
N ILE A 77 -5.20 21.04 5.57
CA ILE A 77 -5.76 21.75 6.73
C ILE A 77 -7.29 21.72 6.67
N ASP A 78 -7.88 22.01 5.52
CA ASP A 78 -9.33 22.01 5.33
C ASP A 78 -9.96 20.66 5.62
N LEU A 79 -9.38 19.59 5.06
CA LEU A 79 -9.85 18.22 5.28
C LEU A 79 -9.77 17.80 6.75
N VAL A 80 -8.68 18.15 7.45
CA VAL A 80 -8.53 17.85 8.88
C VAL A 80 -9.55 18.65 9.70
N LEU A 81 -9.76 19.93 9.41
CA LEU A 81 -10.73 20.76 10.12
C LEU A 81 -12.16 20.29 9.92
N GLU A 82 -12.53 19.90 8.70
CA GLU A 82 -13.84 19.29 8.39
C GLU A 82 -14.03 18.01 9.19
N LEU A 83 -13.03 17.12 9.18
CA LEU A 83 -13.07 15.87 9.92
C LEU A 83 -13.21 16.12 11.43
N CYS A 84 -12.39 16.98 12.02
CA CYS A 84 -12.49 17.32 13.44
C CYS A 84 -13.90 17.80 13.83
N LYS A 85 -14.58 18.57 12.96
CA LYS A 85 -15.97 18.98 13.17
C LYS A 85 -16.94 17.81 13.07
N GLU A 86 -16.79 16.95 12.05
CA GLU A 86 -17.65 15.77 11.84
C GLU A 86 -17.63 14.81 13.03
N ILE A 87 -16.45 14.58 13.64
CA ILE A 87 -16.27 13.62 14.74
C ILE A 87 -16.07 14.29 16.12
N ASN A 88 -16.41 15.58 16.24
CA ASN A 88 -16.37 16.35 17.48
C ASN A 88 -15.00 16.31 18.22
N LEU A 89 -13.91 16.33 17.46
CA LEU A 89 -12.55 16.45 17.99
C LEU A 89 -12.10 17.90 18.07
N LYS A 90 -11.21 18.17 19.04
CA LYS A 90 -10.51 19.44 19.09
C LYS A 90 -9.61 19.60 17.87
N THR A 91 -9.57 20.80 17.29
CA THR A 91 -8.69 21.10 16.17
C THR A 91 -7.23 21.12 16.62
N PRO A 92 -6.31 20.46 15.87
CA PRO A 92 -4.89 20.48 16.19
C PRO A 92 -4.24 21.80 15.76
N GLN A 93 -3.05 22.06 16.27
CA GLN A 93 -2.11 22.96 15.61
C GLN A 93 -1.52 22.26 14.39
N PHE A 94 -1.16 23.01 13.36
CA PHE A 94 -0.55 22.46 12.15
C PHE A 94 0.93 22.85 12.08
N GLN A 95 1.78 21.87 11.81
CA GLN A 95 3.18 22.07 11.43
C GLN A 95 3.35 21.56 10.00
N VAL A 96 3.68 22.46 9.08
CA VAL A 96 3.88 22.17 7.66
C VAL A 96 5.36 22.32 7.34
N PHE A 97 5.97 21.23 6.89
CA PHE A 97 7.33 21.21 6.39
C PHE A 97 7.32 21.22 4.86
N LEU A 98 8.05 22.17 4.27
CA LEU A 98 8.23 22.30 2.84
C LEU A 98 9.67 21.88 2.53
N ASN A 99 9.85 20.75 1.87
CA ASN A 99 11.16 20.23 1.52
C ASN A 99 11.41 20.35 0.01
N ASP A 100 12.63 20.73 -0.34
CA ASP A 100 13.17 20.70 -1.70
C ASP A 100 14.70 20.72 -1.63
N LEU A 101 15.37 20.62 -2.77
CA LEU A 101 16.83 20.71 -2.87
C LEU A 101 17.35 22.11 -2.50
N PHE A 102 18.66 22.21 -2.22
CA PHE A 102 19.29 23.44 -1.74
C PHE A 102 19.16 24.62 -2.72
N GLY A 103 19.10 24.34 -4.02
CA GLY A 103 18.96 25.35 -5.08
C GLY A 103 17.53 25.91 -5.24
N ASN A 104 16.54 25.40 -4.50
CA ASN A 104 15.16 25.85 -4.63
C ASN A 104 14.96 27.27 -4.08
N ASP A 105 14.03 28.03 -4.67
CA ASP A 105 13.75 29.41 -4.28
C ASP A 105 12.76 29.51 -3.11
N PHE A 106 13.22 29.11 -1.92
CA PHE A 106 12.43 29.23 -0.69
C PHE A 106 12.07 30.68 -0.35
N ASN A 107 12.84 31.66 -0.81
CA ASN A 107 12.58 33.07 -0.54
C ASN A 107 11.25 33.52 -1.14
N THR A 108 10.93 33.11 -2.37
CA THR A 108 9.61 33.40 -2.98
C THR A 108 8.47 32.78 -2.19
N ILE A 109 8.64 31.55 -1.69
CA ILE A 109 7.64 30.87 -0.85
C ILE A 109 7.42 31.66 0.45
N PHE A 110 8.50 32.11 1.10
CA PHE A 110 8.41 32.89 2.34
C PHE A 110 7.70 34.23 2.14
N GLN A 111 7.85 34.87 0.98
CA GLN A 111 7.12 36.09 0.63
C GLN A 111 5.61 35.85 0.46
N LEU A 112 5.18 34.63 0.12
CA LEU A 112 3.76 34.25 -0.01
C LEU A 112 3.08 33.92 1.33
N LEU A 113 3.86 33.58 2.38
CA LEU A 113 3.33 33.16 3.68
C LEU A 113 2.40 34.19 4.36
N PRO A 114 2.65 35.52 4.34
CA PRO A 114 1.74 36.49 4.94
C PRO A 114 0.35 36.45 4.30
N LYS A 115 0.27 36.38 2.97
CA LYS A 115 -0.99 36.29 2.22
C LYS A 115 -1.70 34.97 2.50
N PHE A 116 -0.96 33.86 2.51
CA PHE A 116 -1.50 32.55 2.86
C PHE A 116 -2.14 32.53 4.26
N ARG A 117 -1.44 33.07 5.26
CA ARG A 117 -1.95 33.16 6.64
C ARG A 117 -3.19 34.06 6.74
N ALA A 118 -3.21 35.17 6.02
CA ALA A 118 -4.37 36.07 5.99
C ALA A 118 -5.60 35.38 5.36
N ASN A 119 -5.41 34.63 4.28
CA ASN A 119 -6.48 33.86 3.64
C ASN A 119 -7.02 32.76 4.57
N LEU A 120 -6.15 31.99 5.21
CA LEU A 120 -6.58 30.98 6.18
C LEU A 120 -7.41 31.59 7.33
N LYS A 121 -6.96 32.72 7.90
CA LYS A 121 -7.73 33.43 8.94
C LYS A 121 -9.09 33.91 8.45
N LYS A 122 -9.14 34.47 7.23
CA LYS A 122 -10.38 34.98 6.63
C LYS A 122 -11.39 33.85 6.38
N GLU A 123 -10.93 32.71 5.90
CA GLU A 123 -11.81 31.60 5.52
C GLU A 123 -12.22 30.72 6.70
N LYS A 124 -11.33 30.55 7.69
CA LYS A 124 -11.51 29.56 8.78
C LYS A 124 -11.81 30.21 10.15
N GLY A 125 -11.77 31.54 10.24
CA GLY A 125 -11.97 32.31 11.47
C GLY A 125 -10.71 32.39 12.34
N GLU A 126 -10.80 32.96 13.54
CA GLU A 126 -9.62 33.08 14.44
C GLU A 126 -9.30 31.78 15.22
N ASN A 127 -10.23 30.81 15.24
CA ASN A 127 -10.19 29.64 16.12
C ASN A 127 -9.78 28.31 15.43
N PHE A 128 -9.33 28.31 14.17
CA PHE A 128 -9.05 27.07 13.41
C PHE A 128 -7.73 26.37 13.78
N GLY A 129 -7.06 26.79 14.85
CA GLY A 129 -5.73 26.29 15.23
C GLY A 129 -4.60 27.09 14.55
N SER A 130 -3.44 27.14 15.20
CA SER A 130 -2.26 27.82 14.65
C SER A 130 -1.60 26.97 13.56
N CYS A 131 -1.14 27.61 12.48
CA CYS A 131 -0.38 26.94 11.41
C CYS A 131 1.04 27.51 11.34
N PHE A 132 2.02 26.64 11.52
CA PHE A 132 3.45 26.90 11.46
C PHE A 132 4.01 26.29 10.19
N VAL A 133 4.75 27.06 9.41
CA VAL A 133 5.34 26.61 8.14
C VAL A 133 6.85 26.77 8.25
N SER A 134 7.58 25.73 7.86
CA SER A 134 9.04 25.68 7.90
C SER A 134 9.58 25.08 6.60
N ALA A 135 10.73 25.57 6.13
CA ALA A 135 11.44 24.97 5.01
C ALA A 135 12.51 24.00 5.52
N ILE A 136 12.68 22.87 4.82
CA ILE A 136 13.66 21.83 5.12
C ILE A 136 14.46 21.55 3.85
N PRO A 137 15.56 22.27 3.60
CA PRO A 137 16.36 22.07 2.39
C PRO A 137 17.17 20.77 2.49
N GLY A 138 17.21 20.01 1.39
CA GLY A 138 17.98 18.78 1.28
C GLY A 138 17.29 17.71 0.44
N SER A 139 18.06 16.73 -0.01
CA SER A 139 17.55 15.60 -0.79
C SER A 139 16.66 14.69 0.07
N PHE A 140 15.47 14.35 -0.45
CA PHE A 140 14.62 13.35 0.19
C PHE A 140 15.16 11.92 0.06
N TYR A 141 16.27 11.70 -0.67
CA TYR A 141 17.06 10.47 -0.62
C TYR A 141 18.05 10.44 0.56
N GLY A 142 17.98 11.43 1.46
CA GLY A 142 18.61 11.49 2.77
C GLY A 142 17.60 11.63 3.92
N ARG A 143 18.11 11.57 5.16
CA ARG A 143 17.32 11.88 6.36
C ARG A 143 17.03 13.37 6.42
N LEU A 144 15.76 13.73 6.60
CA LEU A 144 15.28 15.11 6.64
C LEU A 144 14.67 15.46 8.00
N PHE A 145 14.09 14.49 8.69
CA PHE A 145 13.30 14.70 9.90
C PHE A 145 13.74 13.78 11.04
N PRO A 146 13.45 14.12 12.31
CA PRO A 146 13.59 13.18 13.43
C PRO A 146 12.71 11.94 13.26
N ASP A 147 13.08 10.88 13.97
CA ASP A 147 12.32 9.62 13.99
C ASP A 147 10.89 9.86 14.50
N GLU A 148 9.92 9.19 13.86
CA GLU A 148 8.48 9.21 14.22
C GLU A 148 7.93 10.63 14.49
N SER A 149 8.18 11.57 13.58
CA SER A 149 7.79 12.98 13.71
C SER A 149 6.71 13.43 12.72
N LEU A 150 6.48 12.68 11.63
CA LEU A 150 5.57 13.06 10.55
C LEU A 150 4.27 12.24 10.57
N HIS A 151 3.12 12.90 10.52
CA HIS A 151 1.81 12.23 10.44
C HIS A 151 1.41 11.94 9.00
N LEU A 152 1.63 12.91 8.12
CA LEU A 152 1.33 12.82 6.69
C LEU A 152 2.55 13.30 5.90
N VAL A 153 2.98 12.50 4.93
CA VAL A 153 3.93 12.92 3.91
C VAL A 153 3.19 13.01 2.59
N HIS A 154 3.44 14.07 1.85
CA HIS A 154 2.98 14.22 0.49
C HIS A 154 4.18 14.47 -0.42
N SER A 155 4.09 13.99 -1.66
CA SER A 155 5.02 14.38 -2.72
C SER A 155 4.27 14.31 -4.04
N SER A 156 4.27 15.40 -4.80
CA SER A 156 3.69 15.43 -6.15
C SER A 156 4.73 15.89 -7.15
N TYR A 157 4.93 15.08 -8.18
CA TYR A 157 5.83 15.34 -9.30
C TYR A 157 7.33 15.45 -8.92
N SER A 158 7.76 14.72 -7.89
CA SER A 158 9.15 14.81 -7.42
C SER A 158 9.87 13.46 -7.36
N VAL A 159 9.19 12.38 -6.99
CA VAL A 159 9.79 11.03 -6.78
C VAL A 159 10.37 10.40 -8.07
N HIS A 160 9.94 10.87 -9.25
CA HIS A 160 10.47 10.40 -10.52
C HIS A 160 11.86 10.97 -10.86
N TRP A 161 12.35 11.98 -10.12
CA TRP A 161 13.72 12.46 -10.24
C TRP A 161 14.67 11.53 -9.48
N LEU A 162 15.70 11.04 -10.16
CA LEU A 162 16.70 10.14 -9.61
C LEU A 162 17.73 10.90 -8.78
N SER A 163 18.38 10.21 -7.84
CA SER A 163 19.44 10.79 -7.01
C SER A 163 20.70 11.14 -7.81
N GLN A 164 20.91 10.43 -8.92
CA GLN A 164 22.00 10.63 -9.86
C GLN A 164 21.61 10.17 -11.27
N VAL A 165 22.39 10.60 -12.26
CA VAL A 165 22.36 9.97 -13.60
C VAL A 165 22.89 8.53 -13.45
N PRO A 166 22.24 7.52 -14.04
CA PRO A 166 22.73 6.14 -13.96
C PRO A 166 24.16 6.00 -14.51
N GLU A 167 24.98 5.18 -13.86
CA GLU A 167 26.34 4.89 -14.31
C GLU A 167 26.36 3.88 -15.48
N GLY A 168 27.40 3.90 -16.31
CA GLY A 168 27.60 2.91 -17.38
C GLY A 168 26.71 3.11 -18.61
N ILE A 169 26.24 4.34 -18.86
CA ILE A 169 25.38 4.71 -20.00
C ILE A 169 26.06 5.68 -20.98
N GLU A 170 27.39 5.76 -20.97
CA GLU A 170 28.18 6.65 -21.85
C GLU A 170 28.00 6.33 -23.35
N ASN A 171 27.38 5.19 -23.66
CA ASN A 171 27.01 4.79 -25.00
C ASN A 171 25.67 5.39 -25.50
N ASN A 172 24.90 6.10 -24.67
CA ASN A 172 23.62 6.74 -25.05
C ASN A 172 23.79 8.05 -25.85
N LYS A 173 24.72 8.09 -26.81
CA LYS A 173 25.24 9.32 -27.42
C LYS A 173 24.20 10.20 -28.13
N THR A 174 23.18 9.60 -28.73
CA THR A 174 22.18 10.33 -29.54
C THR A 174 20.93 10.73 -28.76
N ASN A 175 20.83 10.40 -27.47
CA ASN A 175 19.64 10.64 -26.66
C ASN A 175 20.05 11.22 -25.30
N ILE A 176 19.18 12.03 -24.70
CA ILE A 176 19.41 12.56 -23.34
C ILE A 176 18.73 11.71 -22.26
N TYR A 177 18.04 10.65 -22.67
CA TYR A 177 17.27 9.74 -21.81
C TYR A 177 17.09 8.39 -22.54
N MET A 178 16.29 7.48 -21.98
CA MET A 178 15.81 6.28 -22.65
C MET A 178 14.96 6.65 -23.88
N ALA A 179 15.32 6.09 -25.03
CA ALA A 179 14.57 6.21 -26.28
C ALA A 179 14.58 4.87 -27.02
N LYS A 180 13.70 4.69 -28.02
CA LYS A 180 13.64 3.45 -28.84
C LYS A 180 14.99 3.06 -29.49
N THR A 181 15.88 4.02 -29.71
CA THR A 181 17.22 3.82 -30.28
C THR A 181 18.32 3.63 -29.24
N SER A 182 18.01 3.73 -27.94
CA SER A 182 18.98 3.56 -26.87
C SER A 182 19.47 2.12 -26.75
N PRO A 183 20.74 1.90 -26.41
CA PRO A 183 21.27 0.57 -26.12
C PRO A 183 20.54 -0.12 -24.94
N PRO A 184 20.40 -1.46 -24.93
CA PRO A 184 19.69 -2.18 -23.87
C PRO A 184 20.19 -1.91 -22.43
N ASN A 185 21.50 -1.72 -22.25
CA ASN A 185 22.08 -1.42 -20.92
C ASN A 185 21.56 -0.10 -20.33
N VAL A 186 21.11 0.85 -21.16
CA VAL A 186 20.57 2.13 -20.70
C VAL A 186 19.27 1.89 -19.92
N PHE A 187 18.37 1.07 -20.46
CA PHE A 187 17.09 0.76 -19.80
C PHE A 187 17.29 0.06 -18.45
N GLU A 188 18.22 -0.90 -18.41
CA GLU A 188 18.58 -1.61 -17.18
C GLU A 188 19.19 -0.68 -16.14
N ALA A 189 20.13 0.19 -16.53
CA ALA A 189 20.77 1.14 -15.63
C ALA A 189 19.75 2.12 -15.00
N TYR A 190 18.85 2.69 -15.82
CA TYR A 190 17.79 3.57 -15.34
C TYR A 190 16.81 2.87 -14.39
N GLY A 191 16.38 1.65 -14.72
CA GLY A 191 15.51 0.85 -13.85
C GLY A 191 16.17 0.50 -12.51
N ASN A 192 17.44 0.10 -12.54
CA ASN A 192 18.21 -0.22 -11.32
C ASN A 192 18.43 1.00 -10.43
N GLN A 193 18.69 2.17 -11.03
CA GLN A 193 18.85 3.42 -10.30
C GLN A 193 17.54 3.82 -9.60
N PHE A 194 16.41 3.80 -10.32
CA PHE A 194 15.10 4.07 -9.73
C PHE A 194 14.78 3.10 -8.59
N HIS A 195 15.00 1.80 -8.81
CA HIS A 195 14.73 0.77 -7.79
C HIS A 195 15.53 1.02 -6.52
N THR A 196 16.81 1.41 -6.65
CA THR A 196 17.69 1.73 -5.53
C THR A 196 17.23 3.00 -4.80
N ASP A 197 16.95 4.06 -5.55
CA ASP A 197 16.53 5.36 -5.03
C ASP A 197 15.19 5.27 -4.31
N PHE A 198 14.21 4.60 -4.91
CA PHE A 198 12.87 4.50 -4.35
C PHE A 198 12.83 3.62 -3.09
N ILE A 199 13.57 2.51 -3.04
CA ILE A 199 13.73 1.74 -1.78
C ILE A 199 14.37 2.60 -0.70
N LYS A 200 15.47 3.30 -1.03
CA LYS A 200 16.15 4.16 -0.05
C LYS A 200 15.24 5.26 0.47
N PHE A 201 14.44 5.88 -0.41
CA PHE A 201 13.40 6.83 -0.02
C PHE A 201 12.42 6.20 0.99
N LEU A 202 11.87 5.02 0.69
CA LEU A 202 10.96 4.32 1.59
C LEU A 202 11.61 4.00 2.94
N GLU A 203 12.83 3.44 2.97
CA GLU A 203 13.56 3.11 4.21
C GLU A 203 13.78 4.33 5.12
N LEU A 204 14.09 5.49 4.52
CA LEU A 204 14.33 6.72 5.26
C LEU A 204 13.02 7.30 5.80
N ARG A 205 11.97 7.36 4.97
CA ARG A 205 10.66 7.82 5.38
C ARG A 205 10.02 6.89 6.42
N ALA A 206 10.30 5.60 6.36
CA ALA A 206 9.86 4.64 7.36
C ALA A 206 10.35 5.02 8.76
N LYS A 207 11.54 5.60 8.90
CA LYS A 207 12.06 6.05 10.20
C LYS A 207 11.35 7.31 10.70
N GLU A 208 10.96 8.20 9.79
CA GLU A 208 10.47 9.55 10.10
C GLU A 208 8.95 9.63 10.27
N VAL A 209 8.20 8.78 9.58
CA VAL A 209 6.73 8.74 9.67
C VAL A 209 6.30 8.07 10.97
N VAL A 210 5.30 8.62 11.66
CA VAL A 210 4.72 8.03 12.88
C VAL A 210 4.02 6.70 12.56
N ARG A 211 3.85 5.85 13.57
CA ARG A 211 3.07 4.62 13.41
C ARG A 211 1.61 4.96 13.06
N GLY A 212 1.07 4.31 12.03
CA GLY A 212 -0.26 4.63 11.49
C GLY A 212 -0.30 5.92 10.65
N GLY A 213 0.84 6.60 10.48
CA GLY A 213 1.00 7.68 9.51
C GLY A 213 1.05 7.16 8.08
N CYS A 214 0.94 8.06 7.12
CA CYS A 214 0.83 7.70 5.71
C CYS A 214 1.60 8.64 4.79
N MET A 215 1.86 8.17 3.58
CA MET A 215 2.41 8.95 2.50
C MET A 215 1.48 8.90 1.29
N VAL A 216 1.24 10.06 0.68
CA VAL A 216 0.49 10.21 -0.57
C VAL A 216 1.46 10.70 -1.63
N LEU A 217 1.76 9.86 -2.62
CA LEU A 217 2.77 10.13 -3.64
C LEU A 217 2.12 10.16 -5.01
N THR A 218 2.33 11.23 -5.76
CA THR A 218 1.92 11.36 -7.16
C THR A 218 3.15 11.62 -8.01
N PHE A 219 3.40 10.80 -9.04
CA PHE A 219 4.57 10.97 -9.90
C PHE A 219 4.30 10.45 -11.31
N LEU A 220 5.15 10.87 -12.25
CA LEU A 220 5.08 10.42 -13.64
C LEU A 220 5.52 8.95 -13.69
N GLY A 221 4.72 8.14 -14.38
CA GLY A 221 4.99 6.73 -14.61
C GLY A 221 4.74 6.37 -16.07
N ARG A 222 4.54 5.08 -16.34
CA ARG A 222 4.15 4.57 -17.66
C ARG A 222 3.10 3.48 -17.54
N SER A 223 2.21 3.40 -18.52
CA SER A 223 1.10 2.44 -18.54
C SER A 223 1.53 0.99 -18.83
N SER A 224 2.75 0.79 -19.33
CA SER A 224 3.25 -0.51 -19.76
C SER A 224 4.56 -0.88 -19.07
N ALA A 225 4.81 -2.19 -18.92
CA ALA A 225 6.12 -2.69 -18.52
C ALA A 225 7.21 -2.34 -19.55
N ASP A 226 6.84 -2.21 -20.83
CA ASP A 226 7.73 -1.75 -21.90
C ASP A 226 8.13 -0.27 -21.67
N PRO A 227 9.42 0.04 -21.43
CA PRO A 227 9.88 1.40 -21.18
C PRO A 227 9.92 2.29 -22.43
N THR A 228 9.59 1.75 -23.62
CA THR A 228 9.62 2.49 -24.89
C THR A 228 8.26 3.07 -25.30
N THR A 229 7.26 3.02 -24.42
CA THR A 229 5.93 3.58 -24.68
C THR A 229 5.95 5.11 -24.69
N ASP A 230 5.11 5.69 -25.56
CA ASP A 230 5.13 7.13 -25.79
C ASP A 230 4.67 7.96 -24.57
N ASP A 231 3.93 7.37 -23.63
CA ASP A 231 3.51 8.03 -22.38
C ASP A 231 4.63 8.16 -21.33
N GLY A 232 5.74 7.41 -21.50
CA GLY A 232 6.87 7.40 -20.56
C GLY A 232 8.03 8.34 -20.91
N CYS A 233 8.40 8.48 -22.19
CA CYS A 233 9.64 9.17 -22.58
C CYS A 233 9.52 10.16 -23.75
N ARG A 234 8.38 10.24 -24.43
CA ARG A 234 8.28 10.91 -25.75
C ARG A 234 8.67 12.39 -25.73
N HIS A 235 8.31 13.15 -24.69
CA HIS A 235 8.68 14.56 -24.57
C HIS A 235 10.21 14.77 -24.47
N LEU A 236 10.93 13.86 -23.82
CA LEU A 236 12.40 13.87 -23.75
C LEU A 236 13.06 13.39 -25.05
N GLU A 237 12.41 12.49 -25.81
CA GLU A 237 12.84 12.14 -27.17
C GLU A 237 12.76 13.35 -28.10
N LEU A 238 11.66 14.11 -28.06
CA LEU A 238 11.49 15.32 -28.86
C LEU A 238 12.53 16.40 -28.49
N LEU A 239 12.84 16.53 -27.21
CA LEU A 239 13.90 17.43 -26.74
C LEU A 239 15.29 16.99 -27.21
N SER A 240 15.57 15.68 -27.18
CA SER A 240 16.81 15.09 -27.73
C SER A 240 16.94 15.38 -29.22
N GLN A 241 15.85 15.25 -29.98
CA GLN A 241 15.85 15.55 -31.42
C GLN A 241 16.09 17.04 -31.71
N SER A 242 15.53 17.95 -30.92
CA SER A 242 15.81 19.38 -31.04
C SER A 242 17.28 19.71 -30.77
N LEU A 243 17.91 19.07 -29.79
CA LEU A 243 19.34 19.20 -29.52
C LEU A 243 20.18 18.65 -30.70
N LEU A 244 19.80 17.49 -31.25
CA LEU A 244 20.48 16.93 -32.42
C LEU A 244 20.39 17.83 -33.66
N ASP A 245 19.29 18.54 -33.87
CA ASP A 245 19.19 19.52 -34.95
C ASP A 245 20.19 20.66 -34.75
N MET A 246 20.32 21.15 -33.51
CA MET A 246 21.31 22.17 -33.17
C MET A 246 22.75 21.67 -33.40
N VAL A 247 23.03 20.39 -33.11
CA VAL A 247 24.33 19.78 -33.42
C VAL A 247 24.57 19.73 -34.93
N LYS A 248 23.59 19.30 -35.72
CA LYS A 248 23.69 19.27 -37.20
C LYS A 248 23.89 20.65 -37.81
N GLU A 249 23.30 21.67 -37.22
CA GLU A 249 23.43 23.08 -37.63
C GLU A 249 24.73 23.73 -37.13
N GLY A 250 25.56 23.01 -36.35
CA GLY A 250 26.79 23.55 -35.77
C GLY A 250 26.56 24.57 -34.65
N LEU A 251 25.36 24.62 -34.07
CA LEU A 251 24.99 25.52 -32.97
C LEU A 251 25.42 24.97 -31.60
N VAL A 252 25.65 23.66 -31.50
CA VAL A 252 26.10 22.96 -30.28
C VAL A 252 27.10 21.88 -30.70
N GLU A 253 28.20 21.71 -29.97
CA GLU A 253 29.14 20.62 -30.26
C GLU A 253 28.56 19.26 -29.86
N GLU A 254 28.80 18.23 -30.69
CA GLU A 254 28.31 16.86 -30.46
C GLU A 254 28.78 16.27 -29.11
N SER A 255 29.97 16.67 -28.63
CA SER A 255 30.54 16.26 -27.35
C SER A 255 29.65 16.61 -26.15
N TYR A 256 28.95 17.76 -26.17
CA TYR A 256 28.04 18.17 -25.11
C TYR A 256 26.77 17.33 -25.10
N MET A 257 26.22 17.02 -26.27
CA MET A 257 25.06 16.12 -26.41
C MET A 257 25.41 14.72 -25.90
N ASN A 258 26.55 14.17 -26.33
CA ASN A 258 26.99 12.81 -25.99
C ASN A 258 27.23 12.60 -24.49
N SER A 259 27.35 13.68 -23.70
CA SER A 259 27.64 13.63 -22.27
C SER A 259 26.47 14.04 -21.39
N PHE A 260 25.32 14.43 -21.97
CA PHE A 260 24.15 14.86 -21.22
C PHE A 260 23.12 13.74 -21.11
N ASN A 261 22.76 13.36 -19.88
CA ASN A 261 21.63 12.46 -19.61
C ASN A 261 20.80 13.01 -18.43
N VAL A 262 19.49 12.85 -18.50
CA VAL A 262 18.55 13.37 -17.50
C VAL A 262 18.36 12.34 -16.37
N PRO A 263 18.49 12.73 -15.08
CA PRO A 263 18.29 11.86 -13.93
C PRO A 263 16.79 11.72 -13.64
N TYR A 264 16.07 11.05 -14.52
CA TYR A 264 14.61 10.97 -14.52
C TYR A 264 14.17 9.54 -14.81
N TYR A 265 13.10 9.06 -14.17
CA TYR A 265 12.55 7.74 -14.45
C TYR A 265 11.03 7.68 -14.33
N THR A 266 10.37 7.10 -15.34
CA THR A 266 8.93 6.83 -15.35
C THR A 266 8.69 5.34 -15.10
N PRO A 267 8.44 4.91 -13.85
CA PRO A 267 8.22 3.50 -13.53
C PRO A 267 6.83 3.02 -13.98
N CYS A 268 6.70 1.71 -14.19
CA CYS A 268 5.39 1.07 -14.31
C CYS A 268 4.85 0.61 -12.94
N GLU A 269 3.57 0.23 -12.89
CA GLU A 269 2.91 -0.25 -11.66
C GLU A 269 3.66 -1.41 -11.00
N ASP A 270 4.09 -2.40 -11.78
CA ASP A 270 4.82 -3.56 -11.28
C ASP A 270 6.12 -3.19 -10.57
N GLU A 271 6.87 -2.22 -11.11
CA GLU A 271 8.13 -1.75 -10.52
C GLU A 271 7.88 -1.07 -9.16
N VAL A 272 6.87 -0.21 -9.08
CA VAL A 272 6.47 0.47 -7.83
C VAL A 272 6.02 -0.54 -6.78
N ARG A 273 5.16 -1.49 -7.14
CA ARG A 273 4.67 -2.55 -6.22
C ARG A 273 5.79 -3.43 -5.72
N LYS A 274 6.69 -3.88 -6.61
CA LYS A 274 7.85 -4.70 -6.25
C LYS A 274 8.77 -3.96 -5.28
N ALA A 275 9.01 -2.67 -5.48
CA ALA A 275 9.84 -1.88 -4.59
C ALA A 275 9.23 -1.71 -3.19
N ILE A 276 7.93 -1.36 -3.09
CA ILE A 276 7.22 -1.24 -1.81
C ILE A 276 7.23 -2.58 -1.06
N HIS A 277 6.90 -3.68 -1.75
CA HIS A 277 6.89 -5.00 -1.16
C HIS A 277 8.28 -5.46 -0.69
N LYS A 278 9.33 -5.16 -1.47
CA LYS A 278 10.71 -5.52 -1.14
C LYS A 278 11.24 -4.75 0.06
N GLU A 279 10.85 -3.49 0.23
CA GLU A 279 11.25 -2.69 1.39
C GLU A 279 10.47 -3.08 2.66
N GLY A 280 9.14 -3.16 2.58
CA GLY A 280 8.28 -3.79 3.59
C GLY A 280 7.86 -2.95 4.81
N SER A 281 8.38 -1.73 5.01
CA SER A 281 7.97 -0.85 6.11
C SER A 281 6.60 -0.20 5.89
N PHE A 282 6.16 -0.14 4.65
CA PHE A 282 4.86 0.37 4.26
C PHE A 282 4.04 -0.70 3.54
N PHE A 283 2.72 -0.67 3.73
CA PHE A 283 1.80 -1.38 2.85
C PHE A 283 1.15 -0.40 1.87
N LEU A 284 0.86 -0.89 0.68
CA LEU A 284 0.16 -0.15 -0.35
C LEU A 284 -1.34 -0.20 -0.07
N ASP A 285 -1.91 0.95 0.30
CA ASP A 285 -3.31 1.12 0.65
C ASP A 285 -4.16 1.44 -0.59
N THR A 286 -3.65 2.29 -1.47
CA THR A 286 -4.33 2.68 -2.70
C THR A 286 -3.30 2.82 -3.81
N PHE A 287 -3.64 2.31 -4.99
CA PHE A 287 -2.89 2.55 -6.22
C PHE A 287 -3.88 3.05 -7.26
N ASN A 288 -3.64 4.23 -7.79
CA ASN A 288 -4.43 4.85 -8.85
C ASN A 288 -3.50 5.26 -9.98
N ALA A 289 -4.06 5.34 -11.18
CA ALA A 289 -3.39 5.98 -12.29
C ALA A 289 -4.36 6.87 -13.06
N PHE A 290 -3.83 7.97 -13.60
CA PHE A 290 -4.62 8.85 -14.47
C PHE A 290 -3.75 9.49 -15.55
N GLN A 291 -4.40 9.80 -16.67
CA GLN A 291 -3.75 10.50 -17.77
C GLN A 291 -3.93 12.02 -17.65
N GLY A 292 -2.88 12.77 -17.99
CA GLY A 292 -2.89 14.23 -18.12
C GLY A 292 -2.41 14.65 -19.49
N ASN A 293 -3.06 15.66 -20.10
CA ASN A 293 -2.59 16.23 -21.36
C ASN A 293 -1.25 16.95 -21.16
N TRP A 294 -0.42 16.96 -22.21
CA TRP A 294 0.86 17.68 -22.18
C TRP A 294 0.69 19.20 -22.10
N ASP A 295 -0.32 19.74 -22.78
CA ASP A 295 -0.78 21.10 -22.57
C ASP A 295 -1.79 21.10 -21.40
N PRO A 296 -1.47 21.73 -20.26
CA PRO A 296 -2.39 21.77 -19.13
C PRO A 296 -3.63 22.64 -19.39
N TYR A 297 -3.65 23.44 -20.47
CA TYR A 297 -4.80 24.23 -20.89
C TYR A 297 -5.71 23.52 -21.90
N ASP A 298 -5.31 22.34 -22.41
CA ASP A 298 -6.17 21.50 -23.26
C ASP A 298 -7.16 20.71 -22.37
N THR A 299 -8.41 21.16 -22.34
CA THR A 299 -9.50 20.51 -21.59
C THR A 299 -10.22 19.42 -22.39
N ASP A 300 -9.87 19.21 -23.67
CA ASP A 300 -10.56 18.25 -24.54
C ASP A 300 -9.83 16.89 -24.57
N PHE A 301 -10.40 15.91 -23.88
CA PHE A 301 -9.85 14.56 -23.73
C PHE A 301 -10.24 13.59 -24.85
N THR A 302 -11.06 13.95 -25.82
CA THR A 302 -11.64 12.95 -26.75
C THR A 302 -11.73 13.41 -28.20
N ASN A 303 -11.64 14.70 -28.47
CA ASN A 303 -11.88 15.21 -29.81
C ASN A 303 -10.60 15.17 -30.67
N MET A 304 -10.58 14.28 -31.65
CA MET A 304 -9.54 14.22 -32.70
C MET A 304 -9.92 15.06 -33.95
N VAL A 305 -11.06 15.76 -33.92
CA VAL A 305 -11.66 16.38 -35.11
C VAL A 305 -11.10 17.80 -35.38
N ASP A 306 -10.44 18.44 -34.41
CA ASP A 306 -9.89 19.80 -34.52
C ASP A 306 -8.35 19.88 -34.50
N LEU A 307 -7.67 18.96 -35.19
CA LEU A 307 -6.21 19.04 -35.44
C LEU A 307 -5.90 20.09 -36.52
N ASN A 308 -6.27 21.35 -36.26
CA ASN A 308 -5.83 22.48 -37.07
C ASN A 308 -4.37 22.82 -36.68
N GLU A 309 -3.56 23.22 -37.66
CA GLU A 309 -2.13 23.55 -37.51
C GLU A 309 -1.89 24.64 -36.43
N GLN A 310 -2.72 25.68 -36.40
CA GLN A 310 -2.64 26.77 -35.42
C GLN A 310 -2.91 26.29 -33.98
N ILE A 311 -3.87 25.39 -33.78
CA ILE A 311 -4.18 24.82 -32.45
C ILE A 311 -3.01 23.96 -31.95
N SER A 312 -2.44 23.14 -32.83
CA SER A 312 -1.27 22.32 -32.50
C SER A 312 -0.04 23.17 -32.13
N HIS A 313 0.14 24.33 -32.79
CA HIS A 313 1.17 25.29 -32.41
C HIS A 313 0.96 25.92 -31.03
N ILE A 314 -0.29 26.22 -30.65
CA ILE A 314 -0.60 26.73 -29.31
C ILE A 314 -0.25 25.67 -28.26
N HIS A 315 -0.68 24.43 -28.46
CA HIS A 315 -0.37 23.32 -27.56
C HIS A 315 1.13 23.04 -27.47
N GLY A 316 1.84 23.05 -28.60
CA GLY A 316 3.29 22.91 -28.65
C GLY A 316 4.02 24.00 -27.87
N LYS A 317 3.56 25.25 -28.00
CA LYS A 317 4.10 26.39 -27.24
C LYS A 317 3.86 26.25 -25.74
N ASN A 318 2.65 25.89 -25.32
CA ASN A 318 2.30 25.71 -23.91
C ASN A 318 3.10 24.58 -23.27
N CYS A 319 3.17 23.42 -23.93
CA CYS A 319 3.98 22.29 -23.49
C CYS A 319 5.47 22.65 -23.40
N ALA A 320 6.01 23.36 -24.40
CA ALA A 320 7.40 23.80 -24.38
C ALA A 320 7.72 24.72 -23.20
N LYS A 321 6.79 25.60 -22.80
CA LYS A 321 6.96 26.44 -21.60
C LYS A 321 7.04 25.61 -20.32
N VAL A 322 6.18 24.60 -20.17
CA VAL A 322 6.20 23.70 -18.99
C VAL A 322 7.53 22.96 -18.91
N VAL A 323 7.96 22.32 -20.01
CA VAL A 323 9.24 21.59 -20.05
C VAL A 323 10.41 22.53 -19.82
N ARG A 324 10.40 23.73 -20.42
CA ARG A 324 11.43 24.76 -20.23
C ARG A 324 11.59 25.16 -18.77
N ALA A 325 10.47 25.42 -18.09
CA ALA A 325 10.49 25.82 -16.69
C ALA A 325 11.10 24.76 -15.76
N VAL A 326 11.07 23.49 -16.17
CA VAL A 326 11.61 22.35 -15.43
C VAL A 326 13.07 22.06 -15.79
N SER A 327 13.43 22.08 -17.08
CA SER A 327 14.72 21.58 -17.56
C SER A 327 15.76 22.67 -17.86
N GLU A 328 15.37 23.94 -18.01
CA GLU A 328 16.29 25.03 -18.37
C GLU A 328 17.49 25.19 -17.42
N PRO A 329 17.33 25.13 -16.08
CA PRO A 329 18.48 25.22 -15.18
C PRO A 329 19.50 24.10 -15.39
N MET A 330 19.02 22.87 -15.56
CA MET A 330 19.87 21.69 -15.82
C MET A 330 20.61 21.81 -17.16
N LEU A 331 19.91 22.22 -18.22
CA LEU A 331 20.50 22.45 -19.54
C LEU A 331 21.54 23.57 -19.48
N THR A 332 21.23 24.68 -18.80
CA THR A 332 22.16 25.81 -18.70
C THR A 332 23.39 25.45 -17.88
N SER A 333 23.25 24.64 -16.83
CA SER A 333 24.39 24.15 -16.03
C SER A 333 25.33 23.27 -16.85
N HIS A 334 24.78 22.35 -17.65
CA HIS A 334 25.59 21.41 -18.44
C HIS A 334 26.24 22.06 -19.67
N PHE A 335 25.44 22.76 -20.47
CA PHE A 335 25.89 23.33 -21.75
C PHE A 335 26.52 24.71 -21.58
N GLY A 336 26.24 25.43 -20.48
CA GLY A 336 26.74 26.78 -20.26
C GLY A 336 26.38 27.75 -21.39
N ASN A 337 27.33 28.59 -21.77
CA ASN A 337 27.19 29.53 -22.89
C ASN A 337 27.27 28.85 -24.27
N SER A 338 27.51 27.53 -24.33
CA SER A 338 27.62 26.77 -25.58
C SER A 338 26.26 26.41 -26.19
N ILE A 339 25.15 26.77 -25.54
CA ILE A 339 23.80 26.59 -26.07
C ILE A 339 23.00 27.89 -26.03
N ASN A 340 22.23 28.13 -27.09
CA ASN A 340 21.15 29.12 -27.07
C ASN A 340 19.84 28.42 -26.66
N ILE A 341 19.44 28.58 -25.40
CA ILE A 341 18.22 27.97 -24.84
C ILE A 341 16.95 28.44 -25.58
N ASP A 342 16.88 29.70 -26.01
CA ASP A 342 15.70 30.19 -26.73
C ASP A 342 15.54 29.48 -28.08
N VAL A 343 16.65 29.27 -28.81
CA VAL A 343 16.64 28.52 -30.07
C VAL A 343 16.27 27.05 -29.84
N LEU A 344 16.80 26.43 -28.77
CA LEU A 344 16.43 25.06 -28.40
C LEU A 344 14.92 24.92 -28.20
N PHE A 345 14.33 25.79 -27.38
CA PHE A 345 12.90 25.71 -27.09
C PHE A 345 12.00 26.16 -28.24
N GLN A 346 12.51 26.99 -29.16
CA GLN A 346 11.84 27.28 -30.44
C GLN A 346 11.79 26.05 -31.36
N LYS A 347 12.86 25.24 -31.40
CA LYS A 347 12.83 23.97 -32.14
C LYS A 347 11.97 22.92 -31.43
N PHE A 348 12.04 22.87 -30.10
CA PHE A 348 11.26 21.95 -29.29
C PHE A 348 9.75 22.16 -29.45
N GLN A 349 9.27 23.41 -29.34
CA GLN A 349 7.84 23.70 -29.53
C GLN A 349 7.33 23.24 -30.91
N MET A 350 8.14 23.35 -31.97
CA MET A 350 7.76 22.95 -33.31
C MET A 350 7.63 21.43 -33.40
N ARG A 351 8.61 20.69 -32.84
CA ARG A 351 8.55 19.23 -32.75
C ARG A 351 7.35 18.73 -31.94
N VAL A 352 7.05 19.39 -30.82
CA VAL A 352 5.86 19.05 -30.02
C VAL A 352 4.58 19.35 -30.79
N ALA A 353 4.48 20.49 -31.48
CA ALA A 353 3.32 20.81 -32.30
C ALA A 353 3.10 19.76 -33.41
N GLU A 354 4.17 19.35 -34.11
CA GLU A 354 4.11 18.30 -35.13
C GLU A 354 3.73 16.92 -34.57
N ASP A 355 4.18 16.58 -33.36
CA ASP A 355 3.83 15.32 -32.69
C ASP A 355 2.37 15.33 -32.25
N LEU A 356 1.92 16.42 -31.61
CA LEU A 356 0.53 16.60 -31.17
C LEU A 356 -0.46 16.68 -32.34
N ALA A 357 -0.02 17.19 -33.49
CA ALA A 357 -0.81 17.17 -34.74
C ALA A 357 -1.07 15.75 -35.27
N LYS A 358 -0.24 14.76 -34.89
CA LYS A 358 -0.35 13.36 -35.33
C LYS A 358 -0.95 12.46 -34.27
N LYS A 359 -0.67 12.75 -32.98
CA LYS A 359 -1.05 11.93 -31.84
C LYS A 359 -1.25 12.79 -30.59
N LYS A 360 -2.40 12.65 -29.90
CA LYS A 360 -2.60 13.23 -28.56
C LYS A 360 -1.84 12.41 -27.50
N THR A 361 -0.53 12.61 -27.42
CA THR A 361 0.31 12.01 -26.37
C THR A 361 0.01 12.63 -25.01
N ARG A 362 0.05 11.82 -23.94
CA ARG A 362 -0.34 12.20 -22.58
C ARG A 362 0.69 11.74 -21.56
N TYR A 363 0.75 12.43 -20.43
CA TYR A 363 1.46 11.97 -19.24
C TYR A 363 0.65 10.89 -18.55
N PHE A 364 1.31 9.79 -18.20
CA PHE A 364 0.77 8.79 -17.29
C PHE A 364 1.20 9.11 -15.85
N ASN A 365 0.23 9.28 -14.96
CA ASN A 365 0.48 9.62 -13.57
C ASN A 365 0.14 8.42 -12.71
N ILE A 366 1.04 8.06 -11.81
CA ILE A 366 0.81 7.10 -10.73
C ILE A 366 0.53 7.91 -9.46
N GLU A 367 -0.57 7.58 -8.79
CA GLU A 367 -0.92 8.09 -7.46
C GLU A 367 -1.01 6.91 -6.50
N ILE A 368 -0.21 6.92 -5.45
CA ILE A 368 -0.22 5.87 -4.42
C ILE A 368 -0.43 6.43 -3.03
N VAL A 369 -1.16 5.67 -2.22
CA VAL A 369 -1.21 5.84 -0.77
C VAL A 369 -0.52 4.66 -0.14
N ILE A 370 0.51 4.94 0.65
CA ILE A 370 1.23 3.93 1.41
C ILE A 370 1.16 4.28 2.89
N ARG A 371 0.82 3.31 3.72
CA ARG A 371 0.67 3.51 5.17
C ARG A 371 1.81 2.83 5.87
N LYS A 372 2.43 3.53 6.83
CA LYS A 372 3.50 2.94 7.63
C LYS A 372 2.88 1.78 8.38
N THR A 373 3.32 0.57 8.02
CA THR A 373 2.79 -0.66 8.56
C THR A 373 2.93 -0.58 10.07
N LEU A 374 1.79 -0.59 10.76
CA LEU A 374 1.80 -1.05 12.13
C LEU A 374 2.19 -2.53 11.98
N HIS A 375 3.46 -2.87 12.11
CA HIS A 375 3.81 -4.26 12.34
C HIS A 375 3.16 -4.60 13.68
N VAL A 376 1.89 -5.02 13.65
CA VAL A 376 1.09 -5.31 14.84
C VAL A 376 1.95 -6.21 15.73
N LEU A 377 2.60 -7.20 15.11
CA LEU A 377 3.59 -8.06 15.74
C LEU A 377 4.77 -7.31 16.41
N LYS A 378 5.49 -6.43 15.70
CA LYS A 378 6.62 -5.65 16.26
C LYS A 378 6.17 -4.73 17.40
N HIS A 379 5.07 -4.01 17.20
CA HIS A 379 4.48 -3.13 18.20
C HIS A 379 4.10 -3.91 19.46
N THR A 380 3.45 -5.06 19.27
CA THR A 380 2.94 -5.91 20.34
C THR A 380 4.07 -6.56 21.13
N ILE A 381 5.14 -7.01 20.47
CA ILE A 381 6.32 -7.54 21.15
C ILE A 381 7.05 -6.41 21.90
N LYS A 382 7.25 -5.23 21.28
CA LYS A 382 7.90 -4.07 21.95
C LYS A 382 7.10 -3.55 23.15
N GLY A 383 5.78 -3.72 23.13
CA GLY A 383 4.87 -3.34 24.21
C GLY A 383 4.75 -4.35 25.36
N MET A 384 5.45 -5.50 25.30
CA MET A 384 5.49 -6.45 26.42
C MET A 384 6.03 -5.79 27.69
N VAL A 385 5.38 -6.05 28.82
CA VAL A 385 5.85 -5.53 30.11
C VAL A 385 7.10 -6.29 30.52
N ASN A 386 8.22 -5.58 30.67
CA ASN A 386 9.51 -6.11 31.12
C ASN A 386 10.20 -7.04 30.09
N LEU A 387 10.62 -6.44 28.97
CA LEU A 387 11.40 -7.12 27.89
C LEU A 387 12.65 -7.84 28.42
N GLU A 388 13.32 -7.32 29.45
CA GLU A 388 14.49 -7.97 30.05
C GLU A 388 14.14 -9.34 30.62
N THR A 389 12.98 -9.46 31.27
CA THR A 389 12.51 -10.74 31.82
C THR A 389 12.04 -11.67 30.71
N ALA A 390 11.27 -11.16 29.75
CA ALA A 390 10.75 -11.94 28.62
C ALA A 390 11.87 -12.50 27.72
N PHE A 391 12.98 -11.76 27.56
CA PHE A 391 14.12 -12.17 26.75
C PHE A 391 15.27 -12.76 27.57
N SER A 392 15.08 -12.98 28.88
CA SER A 392 16.16 -13.39 29.79
C SER A 392 16.75 -14.78 29.47
N LYS A 393 15.93 -15.72 28.96
CA LYS A 393 16.34 -17.10 28.67
C LYS A 393 15.69 -17.69 27.44
N VAL A 394 14.38 -17.96 27.50
CA VAL A 394 13.63 -18.63 26.43
C VAL A 394 12.40 -17.80 26.10
N PHE A 395 12.31 -17.33 24.86
CA PHE A 395 11.12 -16.69 24.34
C PHE A 395 10.21 -17.75 23.72
N VAL A 396 9.03 -17.92 24.31
CA VAL A 396 8.07 -18.97 23.94
C VAL A 396 6.92 -18.34 23.15
N LEU A 397 6.75 -18.76 21.90
CA LEU A 397 5.62 -18.37 21.06
C LEU A 397 4.78 -19.58 20.66
N ALA A 398 3.47 -19.37 20.51
CA ALA A 398 2.53 -20.34 19.98
C ALA A 398 1.77 -19.76 18.79
N ASP A 399 1.72 -20.48 17.67
CA ASP A 399 0.86 -20.21 16.52
C ASP A 399 -0.33 -21.17 16.58
N LEU A 400 -1.54 -20.65 16.82
CA LEU A 400 -2.76 -21.43 17.02
C LEU A 400 -3.57 -21.47 15.72
N GLY A 401 -3.91 -22.68 15.27
CA GLY A 401 -4.55 -22.94 13.99
C GLY A 401 -3.59 -22.84 12.80
N CYS A 402 -2.37 -23.34 12.95
CA CYS A 402 -1.36 -23.27 11.90
C CYS A 402 -1.66 -24.26 10.75
N GLY A 403 -1.59 -23.77 9.50
CA GLY A 403 -1.73 -24.63 8.32
C GLY A 403 -0.51 -25.52 8.07
N THR A 404 -0.54 -26.28 6.96
CA THR A 404 0.54 -27.21 6.57
C THR A 404 1.59 -26.60 5.64
N GLY A 405 1.38 -25.35 5.20
CA GLY A 405 2.19 -24.68 4.18
C GLY A 405 3.50 -24.08 4.68
N THR A 406 4.31 -23.58 3.74
CA THR A 406 5.57 -22.87 4.04
C THR A 406 5.36 -21.58 4.82
N ASN A 407 4.16 -21.01 4.76
CA ASN A 407 3.75 -19.83 5.52
C ASN A 407 3.75 -20.06 7.04
N THR A 408 3.56 -21.29 7.51
CA THR A 408 3.55 -21.61 8.95
C THR A 408 4.86 -21.26 9.66
N LEU A 409 6.00 -21.46 9.00
CA LEU A 409 7.32 -21.12 9.58
C LEU A 409 7.74 -19.66 9.33
N LEU A 410 7.03 -18.94 8.44
CA LEU A 410 7.31 -17.54 8.14
C LEU A 410 7.10 -16.65 9.38
N LEU A 411 6.00 -16.87 10.11
CA LEU A 411 5.71 -16.17 11.35
C LEU A 411 6.85 -16.34 12.37
N ALA A 412 7.32 -17.57 12.57
CA ALA A 412 8.40 -17.86 13.50
C ALA A 412 9.67 -17.08 13.11
N SER A 413 10.01 -17.05 11.82
CA SER A 413 11.13 -16.25 11.31
C SER A 413 10.95 -14.76 11.60
N MET A 414 9.76 -14.22 11.34
CA MET A 414 9.45 -12.81 11.59
C MET A 414 9.56 -12.45 13.07
N VAL A 415 9.00 -13.28 13.97
CA VAL A 415 9.09 -13.06 15.42
C VAL A 415 10.54 -13.10 15.89
N ILE A 416 11.32 -14.08 15.41
CA ILE A 416 12.75 -14.19 15.74
C ILE A 416 13.47 -12.90 15.33
N ASP A 417 13.27 -12.43 14.11
CA ASP A 417 13.90 -11.22 13.59
C ASP A 417 13.58 -9.99 14.43
N LEU A 418 12.32 -9.83 14.79
CA LEU A 418 11.85 -8.73 15.61
C LEU A 418 12.46 -8.77 17.02
N VAL A 419 12.51 -9.94 17.65
CA VAL A 419 13.13 -10.10 18.97
C VAL A 419 14.64 -9.84 18.90
N LEU A 420 15.33 -10.33 17.87
CA LEU A 420 16.75 -10.08 17.67
C LEU A 420 17.06 -8.59 17.48
N GLU A 421 16.24 -7.88 16.69
CA GLU A 421 16.34 -6.43 16.51
C GLU A 421 16.15 -5.70 17.85
N LEU A 422 15.10 -6.03 18.60
CA LEU A 422 14.82 -5.42 19.90
C LEU A 422 15.93 -5.69 20.92
N CYS A 423 16.46 -6.92 20.98
CA CYS A 423 17.60 -7.24 21.84
C CYS A 423 18.83 -6.37 21.53
N LYS A 424 19.10 -6.09 20.25
CA LYS A 424 20.19 -5.17 19.85
C LYS A 424 19.89 -3.74 20.28
N GLU A 425 18.66 -3.25 20.09
CA GLU A 425 18.24 -1.90 20.48
C GLU A 425 18.45 -1.63 21.99
N ILE A 426 18.13 -2.61 22.83
CA ILE A 426 18.16 -2.47 24.30
C ILE A 426 19.35 -3.18 24.96
N ASN A 427 20.36 -3.56 24.16
CA ASN A 427 21.60 -4.21 24.60
C ASN A 427 21.39 -5.46 25.49
N LEU A 428 20.43 -6.31 25.12
CA LEU A 428 20.17 -7.60 25.76
C LEU A 428 20.79 -8.76 25.00
N LYS A 429 21.10 -9.82 25.75
CA LYS A 429 21.45 -11.11 25.15
C LYS A 429 20.23 -11.70 24.45
N THR A 430 20.45 -12.31 23.29
CA THR A 430 19.40 -12.98 22.53
C THR A 430 18.88 -14.23 23.26
N PRO A 431 17.56 -14.41 23.40
CA PRO A 431 17.00 -15.60 24.03
C PRO A 431 17.12 -16.83 23.10
N GLN A 432 16.90 -18.02 23.66
CA GLN A 432 16.50 -19.18 22.87
C GLN A 432 15.02 -19.05 22.50
N PHE A 433 14.61 -19.68 21.40
CA PHE A 433 13.22 -19.63 20.94
C PHE A 433 12.57 -21.00 21.06
N GLN A 434 11.37 -21.05 21.63
CA GLN A 434 10.48 -22.20 21.59
C GLN A 434 9.24 -21.82 20.80
N VAL A 435 9.03 -22.48 19.66
CA VAL A 435 7.89 -22.29 18.77
C VAL A 435 6.96 -23.47 18.92
N PHE A 436 5.72 -23.20 19.33
CA PHE A 436 4.64 -24.18 19.32
C PHE A 436 3.74 -23.95 18.12
N LEU A 437 3.54 -24.99 17.33
CA LEU A 437 2.63 -25.02 16.19
C LEU A 437 1.41 -25.84 16.59
N ASN A 438 0.26 -25.21 16.73
CA ASN A 438 -0.98 -25.86 17.15
C ASN A 438 -1.99 -25.89 16.02
N ASP A 439 -2.64 -27.03 15.86
CA ASP A 439 -3.85 -27.21 15.08
C ASP A 439 -4.58 -28.49 15.51
N LEU A 440 -5.71 -28.81 14.91
CA LEU A 440 -6.49 -30.02 15.16
C LEU A 440 -5.72 -31.32 14.82
N PHE A 441 -6.19 -32.44 15.36
CA PHE A 441 -5.57 -33.76 15.17
C PHE A 441 -5.45 -34.22 13.71
N GLY A 442 -6.30 -33.68 12.82
CA GLY A 442 -6.27 -33.99 11.38
C GLY A 442 -5.22 -33.22 10.58
N ASN A 443 -4.52 -32.26 11.19
CA ASN A 443 -3.52 -31.46 10.49
C ASN A 443 -2.26 -32.29 10.14
N ASP A 444 -1.66 -32.01 8.98
CA ASP A 444 -0.45 -32.71 8.54
C ASP A 444 0.83 -32.02 9.04
N PHE A 445 1.14 -32.25 10.32
CA PHE A 445 2.38 -31.76 10.92
C PHE A 445 3.64 -32.39 10.30
N ASN A 446 3.55 -33.56 9.65
CA ASN A 446 4.72 -34.20 9.04
C ASN A 446 5.27 -33.36 7.87
N THR A 447 4.38 -32.79 7.06
CA THR A 447 4.78 -31.84 6.00
C THR A 447 5.56 -30.66 6.57
N ILE A 448 5.10 -30.09 7.70
CA ILE A 448 5.81 -28.99 8.37
C ILE A 448 7.19 -29.46 8.88
N PHE A 449 7.27 -30.65 9.47
CA PHE A 449 8.53 -31.20 9.97
C PHE A 449 9.56 -31.43 8.87
N GLN A 450 9.13 -31.80 7.66
CA GLN A 450 10.00 -31.90 6.50
C GLN A 450 10.59 -30.55 6.05
N LEU A 451 9.93 -29.43 6.37
CA LEU A 451 10.41 -28.07 6.07
C LEU A 451 11.43 -27.54 7.10
N LEU A 452 11.47 -28.11 8.31
CA LEU A 452 12.34 -27.63 9.40
C LEU A 452 13.85 -27.60 9.06
N PRO A 453 14.44 -28.57 8.34
CA PRO A 453 15.85 -28.50 7.96
C PRO A 453 16.17 -27.26 7.11
N LYS A 454 15.32 -26.97 6.12
CA LYS A 454 15.47 -25.79 5.25
C LYS A 454 15.29 -24.49 6.04
N PHE A 455 14.26 -24.44 6.90
CA PHE A 455 14.02 -23.30 7.78
C PHE A 455 15.23 -23.00 8.69
N ARG A 456 15.80 -24.02 9.33
CA ARG A 456 16.99 -23.87 10.18
C ARG A 456 18.22 -23.43 9.39
N ALA A 457 18.41 -23.95 8.18
CA ALA A 457 19.52 -23.54 7.32
C ALA A 457 19.40 -22.06 6.92
N ASN A 458 18.19 -21.61 6.57
CA ASN A 458 17.92 -20.21 6.24
C ASN A 458 18.20 -19.28 7.43
N LEU A 459 17.68 -19.62 8.62
CA LEU A 459 17.96 -18.85 9.83
C LEU A 459 19.46 -18.74 10.13
N LYS A 460 20.21 -19.85 10.03
CA LYS A 460 21.68 -19.81 10.20
C LYS A 460 22.38 -18.94 9.16
N LYS A 461 21.98 -19.04 7.90
CA LYS A 461 22.56 -18.25 6.81
C LYS A 461 22.32 -16.76 7.01
N GLU A 462 21.12 -16.37 7.43
CA GLU A 462 20.72 -14.98 7.55
C GLU A 462 21.16 -14.34 8.87
N LYS A 463 21.20 -15.10 9.96
CA LYS A 463 21.39 -14.56 11.32
C LYS A 463 22.74 -14.95 11.95
N GLY A 464 23.55 -15.76 11.26
CA GLY A 464 24.84 -16.28 11.74
C GLY A 464 24.69 -17.49 12.65
N GLU A 465 25.76 -17.93 13.30
CA GLU A 465 25.69 -19.09 14.23
C GLU A 465 25.21 -18.72 15.65
N ASN A 466 25.11 -17.43 15.97
CA ASN A 466 24.91 -16.93 17.34
C ASN A 466 23.50 -16.40 17.67
N PHE A 467 22.50 -16.55 16.79
CA PHE A 467 21.17 -15.91 16.95
C PHE A 467 20.22 -16.57 17.98
N GLY A 468 20.75 -17.38 18.92
CA GLY A 468 19.94 -18.18 19.82
C GLY A 468 19.40 -19.45 19.16
N SER A 469 19.32 -20.56 19.90
CA SER A 469 18.77 -21.82 19.38
C SER A 469 17.25 -21.73 19.22
N CYS A 470 16.69 -22.26 18.13
CA CYS A 470 15.25 -22.33 17.88
C CYS A 470 14.75 -23.78 17.92
N PHE A 471 13.80 -24.04 18.81
CA PHE A 471 13.13 -25.33 19.01
C PHE A 471 11.69 -25.22 18.52
N VAL A 472 11.24 -26.18 17.71
CA VAL A 472 9.89 -26.19 17.14
C VAL A 472 9.19 -27.48 17.57
N SER A 473 7.96 -27.36 18.07
CA SER A 473 7.14 -28.46 18.55
C SER A 473 5.71 -28.33 18.01
N ALA A 474 5.07 -29.45 17.67
CA ALA A 474 3.65 -29.46 17.33
C ALA A 474 2.79 -29.82 18.55
N ILE A 475 1.65 -29.16 18.71
CA ILE A 475 0.69 -29.37 19.79
C ILE A 475 -0.68 -29.64 19.16
N PRO A 476 -1.08 -30.91 18.96
CA PRO A 476 -2.37 -31.21 18.36
C PRO A 476 -3.52 -31.01 19.36
N GLY A 477 -4.61 -30.39 18.92
CA GLY A 477 -5.82 -30.20 19.71
C GLY A 477 -6.51 -28.87 19.44
N SER A 478 -7.79 -28.78 19.79
CA SER A 478 -8.55 -27.53 19.66
C SER A 478 -8.06 -26.48 20.65
N PHE A 479 -7.81 -25.26 20.16
CA PHE A 479 -7.52 -24.11 21.01
C PHE A 479 -8.73 -23.65 21.84
N TYR A 480 -9.92 -24.22 21.66
CA TYR A 480 -11.03 -24.06 22.61
C TYR A 480 -10.90 -24.94 23.86
N ARG A 481 -9.71 -25.53 24.07
CA ARG A 481 -9.31 -26.26 25.30
C ARG A 481 -7.96 -25.72 25.82
N ARG A 482 -7.59 -26.14 27.04
CA ARG A 482 -6.24 -25.91 27.57
C ARG A 482 -5.23 -26.73 26.75
N LEU A 483 -4.23 -26.05 26.20
CA LEU A 483 -3.18 -26.63 25.38
C LEU A 483 -1.80 -26.52 26.05
N PHE A 484 -1.61 -25.49 26.87
CA PHE A 484 -0.32 -25.16 27.45
C PHE A 484 -0.40 -25.07 28.98
N PRO A 485 0.72 -25.29 29.70
CA PRO A 485 0.81 -25.03 31.13
C PRO A 485 0.51 -23.56 31.47
N ASP A 486 0.13 -23.31 32.73
CA ASP A 486 -0.09 -21.95 33.23
C ASP A 486 1.17 -21.10 33.02
N GLU A 487 0.98 -19.88 32.52
CA GLU A 487 2.03 -18.86 32.36
C GLU A 487 3.30 -19.36 31.66
N SER A 488 3.12 -20.08 30.54
CA SER A 488 4.22 -20.66 29.76
C SER A 488 4.47 -19.95 28.43
N LEU A 489 3.53 -19.13 27.94
CA LEU A 489 3.62 -18.47 26.64
C LEU A 489 3.93 -16.99 26.79
N HIS A 490 4.89 -16.49 26.01
CA HIS A 490 5.18 -15.05 25.93
C HIS A 490 4.33 -14.38 24.84
N LEU A 491 4.21 -15.05 23.69
CA LEU A 491 3.45 -14.57 22.53
C LEU A 491 2.49 -15.65 22.04
N VAL A 492 1.22 -15.30 21.86
CA VAL A 492 0.26 -16.12 21.10
C VAL A 492 -0.03 -15.42 19.78
N HIS A 493 0.02 -16.15 18.69
CA HIS A 493 -0.42 -15.70 17.40
C HIS A 493 -1.51 -16.64 16.88
N SER A 494 -2.46 -16.09 16.12
CA SER A 494 -3.40 -16.88 15.34
C SER A 494 -3.81 -16.06 14.13
N SER A 495 -3.66 -16.63 12.94
CA SER A 495 -4.13 -16.01 11.69
C SER A 495 -5.15 -16.91 11.02
N TYR A 496 -6.27 -16.32 10.60
CA TYR A 496 -7.38 -16.99 9.91
C TYR A 496 -7.92 -18.25 10.62
N SER A 497 -7.94 -18.25 11.95
CA SER A 497 -8.38 -19.42 12.73
C SER A 497 -9.52 -19.13 13.72
N VAL A 498 -9.54 -17.96 14.36
CA VAL A 498 -10.52 -17.62 15.41
C VAL A 498 -11.97 -17.46 14.90
N HIS A 499 -12.16 -17.29 13.60
CA HIS A 499 -13.48 -17.22 12.98
C HIS A 499 -14.12 -18.61 12.76
N TRP A 500 -13.36 -19.70 12.93
CA TRP A 500 -13.89 -21.06 12.93
C TRP A 500 -14.46 -21.40 14.31
N LEU A 501 -15.74 -21.71 14.37
CA LEU A 501 -16.45 -22.04 15.61
C LEU A 501 -16.05 -23.42 16.13
N SER A 502 -16.21 -23.62 17.43
CA SER A 502 -15.95 -24.92 18.07
C SER A 502 -16.93 -26.00 17.62
N GLN A 503 -18.12 -25.60 17.17
CA GLN A 503 -19.18 -26.45 16.64
C GLN A 503 -20.15 -25.65 15.76
N VAL A 504 -20.96 -26.36 14.98
CA VAL A 504 -22.14 -25.78 14.32
C VAL A 504 -23.15 -25.37 15.41
N PRO A 505 -23.77 -24.18 15.32
CA PRO A 505 -24.78 -23.76 16.30
C PRO A 505 -25.97 -24.72 16.35
N GLU A 506 -26.51 -24.95 17.55
CA GLU A 506 -27.73 -25.76 17.73
C GLU A 506 -28.99 -24.96 17.38
N GLY A 507 -30.08 -25.64 16.99
CA GLY A 507 -31.38 -24.99 16.74
C GLY A 507 -31.50 -24.27 15.40
N ILE A 508 -30.69 -24.66 14.40
CA ILE A 508 -30.67 -24.10 13.04
C ILE A 508 -31.12 -25.10 11.97
N GLU A 509 -31.84 -26.16 12.35
CA GLU A 509 -32.34 -27.20 11.44
C GLU A 509 -33.32 -26.65 10.38
N ASN A 510 -33.82 -25.43 10.61
CA ASN A 510 -34.65 -24.68 9.67
C ASN A 510 -33.84 -23.93 8.60
N ASN A 511 -32.51 -23.90 8.63
CA ASN A 511 -31.63 -23.27 7.63
C ASN A 511 -31.50 -24.09 6.34
N LYS A 512 -32.62 -24.58 5.82
CA LYS A 512 -32.65 -25.44 4.63
C LYS A 512 -32.17 -24.71 3.39
N THR A 513 -31.58 -25.43 2.45
CA THR A 513 -31.01 -24.93 1.17
C THR A 513 -29.80 -24.00 1.30
N ASN A 514 -29.39 -23.65 2.52
CA ASN A 514 -28.18 -22.90 2.80
C ASN A 514 -27.14 -23.80 3.50
N ILE A 515 -25.86 -23.48 3.34
CA ILE A 515 -24.75 -24.17 4.04
C ILE A 515 -24.14 -23.32 5.17
N TYR A 516 -24.61 -22.09 5.32
CA TYR A 516 -24.14 -21.09 6.28
C TYR A 516 -25.26 -20.04 6.44
N MET A 517 -25.00 -18.94 7.15
CA MET A 517 -25.85 -17.75 7.11
C MET A 517 -25.91 -17.20 5.68
N ALA A 518 -27.12 -16.97 5.18
CA ALA A 518 -27.41 -16.35 3.89
C ALA A 518 -28.56 -15.35 4.05
N ARG A 519 -28.77 -14.45 3.09
CA ARG A 519 -29.89 -13.49 3.14
C ARG A 519 -31.28 -14.14 3.25
N THR A 520 -31.40 -15.41 2.85
CA THR A 520 -32.62 -16.23 2.94
C THR A 520 -32.76 -16.97 4.28
N SER A 521 -31.72 -16.94 5.13
CA SER A 521 -31.73 -17.64 6.41
C SER A 521 -32.76 -17.04 7.37
N PRO A 522 -33.45 -17.87 8.17
CA PRO A 522 -34.32 -17.40 9.25
C PRO A 522 -33.56 -16.58 10.32
N PRO A 523 -34.19 -15.59 10.98
CA PRO A 523 -33.53 -14.75 11.99
C PRO A 523 -32.84 -15.52 13.14
N ASN A 524 -33.39 -16.65 13.58
CA ASN A 524 -32.80 -17.48 14.64
C ASN A 524 -31.42 -18.03 14.27
N VAL A 525 -31.13 -18.20 12.96
CA VAL A 525 -29.83 -18.69 12.49
C VAL A 525 -28.74 -17.68 12.81
N PHE A 526 -28.95 -16.40 12.48
CA PHE A 526 -27.99 -15.34 12.78
C PHE A 526 -27.72 -15.19 14.28
N GLU A 527 -28.78 -15.27 15.10
CA GLU A 527 -28.65 -15.22 16.56
C GLU A 527 -27.85 -16.42 17.10
N ALA A 528 -28.11 -17.63 16.60
CA ALA A 528 -27.41 -18.84 17.02
C ALA A 528 -25.90 -18.77 16.69
N TYR A 529 -25.55 -18.34 15.48
CA TYR A 529 -24.15 -18.15 15.07
C TYR A 529 -23.44 -17.08 15.90
N GLY A 530 -24.07 -15.92 16.11
CA GLY A 530 -23.49 -14.85 16.94
C GLY A 530 -23.29 -15.28 18.39
N LYS A 531 -24.24 -16.02 18.96
CA LYS A 531 -24.14 -16.59 20.31
C LYS A 531 -23.03 -17.64 20.43
N GLN A 532 -22.91 -18.52 19.44
CA GLN A 532 -21.84 -19.53 19.40
C GLN A 532 -20.47 -18.86 19.34
N PHE A 533 -20.27 -17.89 18.42
CA PHE A 533 -19.03 -17.12 18.35
C PHE A 533 -18.70 -16.42 19.67
N HIS A 534 -19.68 -15.73 20.27
CA HIS A 534 -19.45 -15.04 21.53
C HIS A 534 -18.97 -16.00 22.62
N THR A 535 -19.60 -17.17 22.73
CA THR A 535 -19.23 -18.20 23.71
C THR A 535 -17.83 -18.72 23.44
N ASP A 536 -17.52 -19.05 22.19
CA ASP A 536 -16.22 -19.58 21.77
C ASP A 536 -15.09 -18.57 21.97
N PHE A 537 -15.31 -17.31 21.61
CA PHE A 537 -14.28 -16.27 21.70
C PHE A 537 -13.99 -15.89 23.16
N ILE A 538 -15.01 -15.78 24.02
CA ILE A 538 -14.82 -15.61 25.47
C ILE A 538 -14.03 -16.80 26.03
N LYS A 539 -14.43 -18.04 25.67
CA LYS A 539 -13.73 -19.25 26.11
C LYS A 539 -12.27 -19.26 25.69
N PHE A 540 -12.00 -18.88 24.45
CA PHE A 540 -10.64 -18.73 23.93
C PHE A 540 -9.83 -17.76 24.79
N LEU A 541 -10.35 -16.55 25.04
CA LEU A 541 -9.67 -15.55 25.87
C LEU A 541 -9.40 -16.07 27.30
N GLU A 542 -10.38 -16.66 27.96
CA GLU A 542 -10.22 -17.22 29.32
C GLU A 542 -9.11 -18.28 29.40
N LEU A 543 -9.02 -19.14 28.38
CA LEU A 543 -8.01 -20.20 28.33
C LEU A 543 -6.62 -19.62 28.09
N ARG A 544 -6.51 -18.69 27.12
CA ARG A 544 -5.23 -18.02 26.83
C ARG A 544 -4.76 -17.15 27.99
N ALA A 545 -5.67 -16.53 28.75
CA ALA A 545 -5.33 -15.74 29.93
C ALA A 545 -4.57 -16.57 30.98
N LYS A 546 -4.87 -17.87 31.09
CA LYS A 546 -4.16 -18.77 32.00
C LYS A 546 -2.79 -19.18 31.47
N GLU A 547 -2.64 -19.30 30.15
CA GLU A 547 -1.45 -19.84 29.49
C GLU A 547 -0.38 -18.77 29.19
N VAL A 548 -0.79 -17.53 28.95
CA VAL A 548 0.12 -16.41 28.66
C VAL A 548 0.73 -15.89 29.96
N VAL A 549 2.03 -15.56 29.98
CA VAL A 549 2.71 -14.94 31.13
C VAL A 549 2.16 -13.54 31.41
N ARG A 550 2.22 -13.07 32.66
CA ARG A 550 1.89 -11.68 32.95
C ARG A 550 2.77 -10.72 32.13
N GLY A 551 2.17 -9.78 31.42
CA GLY A 551 2.87 -8.90 30.48
C GLY A 551 3.15 -9.49 29.09
N GLY A 552 2.84 -10.77 28.88
CA GLY A 552 2.83 -11.40 27.55
C GLY A 552 1.66 -10.90 26.69
N CYS A 553 1.66 -11.26 25.42
CA CYS A 553 0.74 -10.67 24.46
C CYS A 553 0.19 -11.66 23.42
N MET A 554 -0.87 -11.26 22.74
CA MET A 554 -1.49 -11.99 21.64
C MET A 554 -1.66 -11.10 20.41
N VAL A 555 -1.49 -11.68 19.23
CA VAL A 555 -1.81 -11.06 17.93
C VAL A 555 -2.76 -11.97 17.18
N LEU A 556 -3.98 -11.50 16.91
CA LEU A 556 -5.02 -12.29 16.25
C LEU A 556 -5.42 -11.60 14.95
N THR A 557 -5.43 -12.34 13.85
CA THR A 557 -5.97 -11.90 12.55
C THR A 557 -7.05 -12.88 12.10
N PHE A 558 -8.24 -12.42 11.75
CA PHE A 558 -9.35 -13.28 11.32
C PHE A 558 -10.35 -12.53 10.45
N LEU A 559 -11.18 -13.29 9.72
CA LEU A 559 -12.27 -12.74 8.93
C LEU A 559 -13.27 -12.02 9.85
N GLY A 560 -13.69 -10.84 9.44
CA GLY A 560 -14.72 -10.06 10.10
C GLY A 560 -15.73 -9.54 9.09
N ARG A 561 -16.54 -8.58 9.52
CA ARG A 561 -17.49 -7.85 8.68
C ARG A 561 -17.50 -6.36 9.04
N SER A 562 -17.78 -5.51 8.05
CA SER A 562 -17.76 -4.05 8.18
C SER A 562 -19.00 -3.50 8.86
N SER A 563 -20.07 -4.29 8.94
CA SER A 563 -21.36 -3.89 9.50
C SER A 563 -21.74 -4.76 10.69
N ALA A 564 -22.48 -4.19 11.63
CA ALA A 564 -23.15 -4.96 12.67
C ALA A 564 -24.19 -5.93 12.08
N ASP A 565 -24.81 -5.54 10.95
CA ASP A 565 -25.74 -6.38 10.19
C ASP A 565 -24.98 -7.56 9.53
N PRO A 566 -25.28 -8.81 9.91
CA PRO A 566 -24.60 -9.99 9.36
C PRO A 566 -25.05 -10.37 7.94
N THR A 567 -26.03 -9.66 7.36
CA THR A 567 -26.55 -9.93 6.00
C THR A 567 -25.78 -9.19 4.89
N THR A 568 -24.74 -8.43 5.24
CA THR A 568 -23.92 -7.70 4.28
C THR A 568 -23.02 -8.63 3.45
N ASP A 569 -22.71 -8.21 2.22
CA ASP A 569 -22.00 -9.04 1.24
C ASP A 569 -20.60 -9.48 1.71
N ASP A 570 -19.92 -8.64 2.48
CA ASP A 570 -18.59 -8.91 3.01
C ASP A 570 -18.57 -10.00 4.11
N GLY A 571 -19.73 -10.38 4.65
CA GLY A 571 -19.85 -11.39 5.70
C GLY A 571 -20.18 -12.81 5.21
N CYS A 572 -20.89 -12.97 4.09
CA CYS A 572 -21.45 -14.28 3.69
C CYS A 572 -21.42 -14.60 2.19
N ARG A 573 -21.17 -13.63 1.30
CA ARG A 573 -21.42 -13.79 -0.15
C ARG A 573 -20.69 -14.97 -0.79
N LEU A 574 -19.41 -15.19 -0.47
CA LEU A 574 -18.66 -16.31 -1.03
C LEU A 574 -19.28 -17.67 -0.67
N MET A 575 -19.77 -17.80 0.57
CA MET A 575 -20.43 -19.02 1.03
C MET A 575 -21.80 -19.19 0.40
N GLU A 576 -22.52 -18.11 0.09
CA GLU A 576 -23.74 -18.16 -0.73
C GLU A 576 -23.46 -18.68 -2.14
N LEU A 577 -22.38 -18.25 -2.79
CA LEU A 577 -21.99 -18.75 -4.12
C LEU A 577 -21.61 -20.24 -4.08
N LEU A 578 -20.95 -20.69 -3.00
CA LEU A 578 -20.69 -22.11 -2.78
C LEU A 578 -21.99 -22.91 -2.56
N ALA A 579 -22.94 -22.38 -1.80
CA ALA A 579 -24.26 -22.97 -1.63
C ALA A 579 -25.02 -23.07 -2.96
N GLN A 580 -24.98 -22.00 -3.76
CA GLN A 580 -25.60 -21.96 -5.09
C GLN A 580 -25.01 -23.02 -6.02
N SER A 581 -23.68 -23.21 -5.98
CA SER A 581 -22.98 -24.23 -6.74
C SER A 581 -23.44 -25.65 -6.37
N LEU A 582 -23.67 -25.92 -5.08
CA LEU A 582 -24.25 -27.18 -4.59
C LEU A 582 -25.70 -27.36 -5.05
N LEU A 583 -26.52 -26.30 -4.98
CA LEU A 583 -27.91 -26.36 -5.42
C LEU A 583 -28.03 -26.62 -6.92
N ASP A 584 -27.10 -26.13 -7.74
CA ASP A 584 -27.09 -26.45 -9.17
C ASP A 584 -26.74 -27.91 -9.42
N MET A 585 -25.87 -28.51 -8.61
CA MET A 585 -25.63 -29.96 -8.64
C MET A 585 -26.90 -30.75 -8.24
N VAL A 586 -27.72 -30.24 -7.33
CA VAL A 586 -29.03 -30.84 -6.99
C VAL A 586 -30.00 -30.77 -8.16
N LYS A 587 -30.10 -29.62 -8.82
CA LYS A 587 -30.95 -29.46 -10.02
C LYS A 587 -30.54 -30.40 -11.15
N GLU A 588 -29.25 -30.69 -11.27
CA GLU A 588 -28.69 -31.63 -12.25
C GLU A 588 -28.78 -33.11 -11.82
N GLY A 589 -29.32 -33.40 -10.63
CA GLY A 589 -29.44 -34.76 -10.11
C GLY A 589 -28.10 -35.39 -9.70
N LEU A 590 -27.06 -34.58 -9.51
CA LEU A 590 -25.71 -35.04 -9.12
C LEU A 590 -25.59 -35.23 -7.60
N VAL A 591 -26.40 -34.53 -6.81
CA VAL A 591 -26.44 -34.58 -5.34
C VAL A 591 -27.90 -34.52 -4.89
N GLU A 592 -28.29 -35.20 -3.81
CA GLU A 592 -29.62 -35.04 -3.24
C GLU A 592 -29.71 -33.78 -2.36
N GLU A 593 -30.85 -33.08 -2.38
CA GLU A 593 -31.08 -31.89 -1.55
C GLU A 593 -30.97 -32.16 -0.05
N SER A 594 -31.30 -33.39 0.38
CA SER A 594 -31.17 -33.87 1.76
C SER A 594 -29.75 -33.71 2.30
N PHE A 595 -28.73 -33.86 1.46
CA PHE A 595 -27.33 -33.69 1.82
C PHE A 595 -27.01 -32.23 2.11
N ILE A 596 -27.45 -31.28 1.27
CA ILE A 596 -27.26 -29.85 1.53
C ILE A 596 -27.93 -29.45 2.84
N ASN A 597 -29.17 -29.91 3.06
CA ASN A 597 -29.94 -29.64 4.27
C ASN A 597 -29.29 -30.21 5.55
N SER A 598 -28.36 -31.16 5.43
CA SER A 598 -27.62 -31.76 6.54
C SER A 598 -26.32 -31.05 6.90
N PHE A 599 -25.88 -30.08 6.08
CA PHE A 599 -24.56 -29.44 6.21
C PHE A 599 -24.68 -27.96 6.58
N ASN A 600 -24.00 -27.56 7.66
CA ASN A 600 -23.83 -26.17 8.05
C ASN A 600 -22.37 -25.93 8.44
N LEU A 601 -21.81 -24.78 8.04
CA LEU A 601 -20.41 -24.43 8.25
C LEU A 601 -20.21 -23.83 9.65
N PRO A 602 -19.31 -24.36 10.51
CA PRO A 602 -18.98 -23.76 11.80
C PRO A 602 -18.07 -22.55 11.62
N HIS A 603 -18.58 -21.48 11.02
CA HIS A 603 -17.84 -20.26 10.67
C HIS A 603 -18.61 -19.04 11.17
N TYR A 604 -17.92 -17.99 11.61
CA TYR A 604 -18.55 -16.70 11.90
C TYR A 604 -17.58 -15.55 11.67
N SER A 605 -18.00 -14.56 10.88
CA SER A 605 -17.25 -13.32 10.65
C SER A 605 -17.78 -12.22 11.58
N PRO A 606 -17.20 -11.96 12.75
CA PRO A 606 -17.69 -10.94 13.69
C PRO A 606 -17.48 -9.50 13.19
N CYS A 607 -18.27 -8.56 13.70
CA CYS A 607 -18.01 -7.13 13.53
C CYS A 607 -17.11 -6.57 14.66
N GLU A 608 -16.61 -5.34 14.48
CA GLU A 608 -15.75 -4.67 15.46
C GLU A 608 -16.37 -4.59 16.86
N ASP A 609 -17.66 -4.22 16.94
CA ASP A 609 -18.36 -4.07 18.21
C ASP A 609 -18.46 -5.39 18.98
N GLU A 610 -18.72 -6.51 18.29
CA GLU A 610 -18.79 -7.84 18.91
C GLU A 610 -17.45 -8.23 19.55
N VAL A 611 -16.35 -8.02 18.82
CA VAL A 611 -15.00 -8.36 19.29
C VAL A 611 -14.60 -7.48 20.47
N ARG A 612 -14.79 -6.16 20.36
CA ARG A 612 -14.47 -5.21 21.44
C ARG A 612 -15.26 -5.50 22.71
N LYS A 613 -16.57 -5.74 22.57
CA LYS A 613 -17.45 -6.06 23.69
C LYS A 613 -17.04 -7.37 24.36
N ALA A 614 -16.69 -8.39 23.59
CA ALA A 614 -16.23 -9.67 24.14
C ALA A 614 -14.93 -9.52 24.95
N ILE A 615 -13.92 -8.81 24.41
CA ILE A 615 -12.64 -8.56 25.11
C ILE A 615 -12.88 -7.75 26.39
N HIS A 616 -13.72 -6.71 26.31
CA HIS A 616 -14.05 -5.87 27.45
C HIS A 616 -14.75 -6.67 28.56
N ASN A 617 -15.73 -7.51 28.19
CA ASN A 617 -16.52 -8.29 29.13
C ASN A 617 -15.72 -9.42 29.80
N GLU A 618 -14.81 -10.07 29.06
CA GLU A 618 -13.95 -11.11 29.64
C GLU A 618 -12.89 -10.50 30.58
N GLY A 619 -12.24 -9.42 30.14
CA GLY A 619 -11.48 -8.53 31.02
C GLY A 619 -10.06 -8.96 31.38
N SER A 620 -9.55 -10.12 30.97
CA SER A 620 -8.17 -10.58 31.27
C SER A 620 -7.11 -9.91 30.41
N PHE A 621 -7.51 -9.37 29.25
CA PHE A 621 -6.61 -8.72 28.31
C PHE A 621 -6.92 -7.23 28.14
N CYS A 622 -5.88 -6.43 27.92
CA CYS A 622 -5.98 -5.07 27.38
C CYS A 622 -5.92 -5.13 25.85
N LEU A 623 -6.85 -4.49 25.18
CA LEU A 623 -6.80 -4.28 23.73
C LEU A 623 -5.83 -3.13 23.42
N ASN A 624 -4.70 -3.44 22.80
CA ASN A 624 -3.67 -2.43 22.49
C ASN A 624 -3.93 -1.79 21.13
N THR A 625 -4.23 -2.60 20.10
CA THR A 625 -4.51 -2.12 18.75
C THR A 625 -5.66 -2.90 18.15
N PHE A 626 -6.48 -2.21 17.37
CA PHE A 626 -7.57 -2.79 16.61
C PHE A 626 -7.49 -2.25 15.19
N ASN A 627 -7.15 -3.11 14.25
CA ASN A 627 -6.94 -2.77 12.87
C ASN A 627 -7.94 -3.53 12.01
N VAL A 628 -8.45 -2.83 11.02
CA VAL A 628 -9.42 -3.34 10.07
C VAL A 628 -8.88 -3.06 8.68
N PHE A 629 -8.93 -4.06 7.80
CA PHE A 629 -8.52 -3.90 6.41
C PHE A 629 -9.26 -4.87 5.49
N GLN A 630 -9.34 -4.52 4.20
CA GLN A 630 -9.98 -5.35 3.20
C GLN A 630 -8.93 -6.13 2.39
N GLY A 631 -9.27 -7.38 2.04
CA GLY A 631 -8.50 -8.20 1.11
C GLY A 631 -9.35 -8.57 -0.11
N ASN A 632 -8.72 -8.70 -1.27
CA ASN A 632 -9.39 -9.20 -2.47
C ASN A 632 -9.68 -10.70 -2.34
N TRP A 633 -10.72 -11.16 -3.05
CA TRP A 633 -11.07 -12.59 -3.12
C TRP A 633 -10.01 -13.43 -3.83
N ASP A 634 -9.38 -12.86 -4.86
CA ASP A 634 -8.19 -13.43 -5.48
C ASP A 634 -6.94 -13.00 -4.69
N PRO A 635 -6.19 -13.94 -4.09
CA PRO A 635 -4.97 -13.62 -3.34
C PRO A 635 -3.84 -13.04 -4.22
N TYR A 636 -3.94 -13.15 -5.55
CA TYR A 636 -2.99 -12.59 -6.50
C TYR A 636 -3.48 -11.28 -7.15
N ASP A 637 -4.72 -10.87 -6.89
CA ASP A 637 -5.24 -9.59 -7.35
C ASP A 637 -4.77 -8.48 -6.42
N THR A 638 -3.82 -7.68 -6.90
CA THR A 638 -3.29 -6.53 -6.18
C THR A 638 -3.96 -5.20 -6.53
N ASP A 639 -4.93 -5.20 -7.44
CA ASP A 639 -5.67 -4.00 -7.85
C ASP A 639 -6.80 -3.74 -6.83
N TYR A 640 -6.78 -2.59 -6.16
CA TYR A 640 -7.77 -2.22 -5.14
C TYR A 640 -8.71 -1.10 -5.61
N THR A 641 -8.70 -0.71 -6.89
CA THR A 641 -9.34 0.56 -7.29
C THR A 641 -10.02 0.54 -8.66
N ASN A 642 -9.67 -0.37 -9.57
CA ASN A 642 -10.37 -0.46 -10.85
C ASN A 642 -11.74 -1.12 -10.71
N LEU A 643 -12.78 -0.28 -10.73
CA LEU A 643 -14.18 -0.67 -10.88
C LEU A 643 -14.61 -0.73 -12.36
N VAL A 644 -13.72 -0.44 -13.32
CA VAL A 644 -14.12 -0.03 -14.69
C VAL A 644 -13.70 -0.99 -15.81
N ASP A 645 -12.80 -1.96 -15.59
CA ASP A 645 -12.34 -2.86 -16.67
C ASP A 645 -12.25 -4.34 -16.26
N LEU A 646 -13.32 -4.89 -15.68
CA LEU A 646 -13.50 -6.33 -15.62
C LEU A 646 -14.07 -6.80 -16.95
N ASN A 647 -13.23 -6.87 -17.99
CA ASN A 647 -13.59 -7.66 -19.16
C ASN A 647 -13.76 -9.13 -18.72
N ASP A 648 -14.61 -9.87 -19.45
CA ASP A 648 -15.01 -11.24 -19.12
C ASP A 648 -13.82 -12.18 -18.83
N GLN A 649 -12.71 -11.97 -19.54
CA GLN A 649 -11.48 -12.75 -19.39
C GLN A 649 -10.77 -12.52 -18.04
N ILE A 650 -10.70 -11.28 -17.54
CA ILE A 650 -10.05 -10.95 -16.28
C ILE A 650 -10.85 -11.52 -15.09
N SER A 651 -12.19 -11.39 -15.12
CA SER A 651 -13.07 -11.97 -14.10
C SER A 651 -12.89 -13.49 -13.97
N HIS A 652 -12.73 -14.21 -15.08
CA HIS A 652 -12.48 -15.65 -15.07
C HIS A 652 -11.14 -16.04 -14.44
N ILE A 653 -10.09 -15.24 -14.61
CA ILE A 653 -8.78 -15.49 -13.98
C ILE A 653 -8.90 -15.33 -12.47
N HIS A 654 -9.48 -14.23 -12.00
CA HIS A 654 -9.69 -13.98 -10.58
C HIS A 654 -10.58 -15.02 -9.93
N ALA A 655 -11.68 -15.40 -10.60
CA ALA A 655 -12.59 -16.43 -10.12
C ALA A 655 -11.91 -17.79 -9.99
N LYS A 656 -11.02 -18.15 -10.94
CA LYS A 656 -10.24 -19.39 -10.86
C LYS A 656 -9.30 -19.39 -9.66
N ASN A 657 -8.63 -18.27 -9.39
CA ASN A 657 -7.72 -18.15 -8.25
C ASN A 657 -8.48 -18.18 -6.92
N CYS A 658 -9.60 -17.46 -6.83
CA CYS A 658 -10.50 -17.48 -5.67
C CYS A 658 -11.04 -18.89 -5.40
N ALA A 659 -11.56 -19.58 -6.41
CA ALA A 659 -12.08 -20.95 -6.27
C ALA A 659 -10.99 -21.93 -5.80
N LYS A 660 -9.75 -21.80 -6.29
CA LYS A 660 -8.61 -22.60 -5.82
C LYS A 660 -8.27 -22.33 -4.35
N ALA A 661 -8.25 -21.06 -3.94
CA ALA A 661 -7.98 -20.68 -2.57
C ALA A 661 -9.05 -21.23 -1.62
N LEU A 662 -10.33 -21.07 -1.98
CA LEU A 662 -11.44 -21.61 -1.18
C LEU A 662 -11.43 -23.13 -1.15
N ARG A 663 -11.09 -23.79 -2.26
CA ARG A 663 -10.98 -25.25 -2.35
C ARG A 663 -10.04 -25.83 -1.31
N ALA A 664 -8.87 -25.21 -1.13
CA ALA A 664 -7.87 -25.65 -0.16
C ALA A 664 -8.41 -25.69 1.28
N VAL A 665 -9.40 -24.85 1.60
CA VAL A 665 -10.04 -24.78 2.92
C VAL A 665 -11.26 -25.68 3.02
N MET A 666 -12.12 -25.67 2.00
CA MET A 666 -13.44 -26.30 2.04
C MET A 666 -13.45 -27.77 1.62
N GLU A 667 -12.54 -28.21 0.73
CA GLU A 667 -12.52 -29.58 0.23
C GLU A 667 -12.39 -30.63 1.34
N PRO A 668 -11.51 -30.49 2.36
CA PRO A 668 -11.45 -31.44 3.47
C PRO A 668 -12.77 -31.52 4.26
N LEU A 669 -13.42 -30.38 4.52
CA LEU A 669 -14.69 -30.31 5.25
C LEU A 669 -15.82 -30.99 4.46
N LEU A 670 -15.94 -30.66 3.18
CA LEU A 670 -16.95 -31.21 2.29
C LEU A 670 -16.74 -32.71 2.09
N THR A 671 -15.51 -33.15 1.86
CA THR A 671 -15.18 -34.57 1.69
C THR A 671 -15.42 -35.36 2.97
N SER A 672 -15.14 -34.78 4.14
CA SER A 672 -15.42 -35.44 5.43
C SER A 672 -16.93 -35.62 5.68
N HIS A 673 -17.77 -34.70 5.20
CA HIS A 673 -19.22 -34.74 5.41
C HIS A 673 -19.95 -35.56 4.34
N PHE A 674 -19.66 -35.30 3.07
CA PHE A 674 -20.34 -35.92 1.93
C PHE A 674 -19.64 -37.19 1.42
N GLY A 675 -18.37 -37.41 1.76
CA GLY A 675 -17.60 -38.54 1.23
C GLY A 675 -17.54 -38.52 -0.31
N ASN A 676 -17.67 -39.71 -0.91
CA ASN A 676 -17.67 -39.87 -2.37
C ASN A 676 -19.00 -39.48 -3.04
N LEU A 677 -19.99 -39.00 -2.27
CA LEU A 677 -21.32 -38.63 -2.80
C LEU A 677 -21.30 -37.28 -3.53
N ILE A 678 -20.23 -36.50 -3.37
CA ILE A 678 -20.05 -35.24 -4.07
C ILE A 678 -18.82 -35.29 -4.97
N ASN A 679 -18.99 -34.84 -6.21
CA ASN A 679 -17.86 -34.58 -7.09
C ASN A 679 -17.31 -33.17 -6.82
N ILE A 680 -16.23 -33.10 -6.03
CA ILE A 680 -15.59 -31.84 -5.64
C ILE A 680 -15.08 -31.06 -6.87
N ASP A 681 -14.57 -31.73 -7.90
CA ASP A 681 -14.09 -31.04 -9.10
C ASP A 681 -15.23 -30.32 -9.82
N VAL A 682 -16.39 -30.96 -9.95
CA VAL A 682 -17.59 -30.35 -10.54
C VAL A 682 -18.09 -29.19 -9.68
N LEU A 683 -18.10 -29.35 -8.35
CA LEU A 683 -18.50 -28.28 -7.44
C LEU A 683 -17.64 -27.01 -7.62
N PHE A 684 -16.32 -27.16 -7.65
CA PHE A 684 -15.42 -26.00 -7.76
C PHE A 684 -15.36 -25.42 -9.18
N GLN A 685 -15.68 -26.20 -10.22
CA GLN A 685 -15.91 -25.67 -11.56
C GLN A 685 -17.16 -24.78 -11.59
N LYS A 686 -18.27 -25.21 -10.97
CA LYS A 686 -19.48 -24.38 -10.86
C LYS A 686 -19.24 -23.13 -10.01
N LEU A 687 -18.54 -23.27 -8.88
CA LEU A 687 -18.17 -22.13 -8.05
C LEU A 687 -17.33 -21.12 -8.84
N GLN A 688 -16.37 -21.58 -9.65
CA GLN A 688 -15.58 -20.68 -10.49
C GLN A 688 -16.48 -19.87 -11.44
N MET A 689 -17.52 -20.47 -12.03
CA MET A 689 -18.46 -19.74 -12.89
C MET A 689 -19.25 -18.70 -12.09
N HIS A 690 -19.84 -19.11 -10.96
CA HIS A 690 -20.61 -18.22 -10.08
C HIS A 690 -19.78 -17.04 -9.56
N VAL A 691 -18.51 -17.28 -9.19
CA VAL A 691 -17.59 -16.21 -8.78
C VAL A 691 -17.23 -15.30 -9.96
N ALA A 692 -17.05 -15.84 -11.17
CA ALA A 692 -16.77 -15.01 -12.35
C ALA A 692 -17.94 -14.08 -12.67
N GLU A 693 -19.17 -14.60 -12.61
CA GLU A 693 -20.39 -13.80 -12.80
C GLU A 693 -20.56 -12.73 -11.70
N ASP A 694 -20.28 -13.07 -10.45
CA ASP A 694 -20.33 -12.11 -9.34
C ASP A 694 -19.28 -11.00 -9.53
N LEU A 695 -18.03 -11.39 -9.84
CA LEU A 695 -16.93 -10.47 -10.06
C LEU A 695 -17.15 -9.57 -11.29
N ALA A 696 -17.78 -10.06 -12.36
CA ALA A 696 -18.10 -9.24 -13.53
C ALA A 696 -19.07 -8.08 -13.20
N ASN A 697 -19.90 -8.24 -12.18
CA ASN A 697 -20.88 -7.23 -11.77
C ASN A 697 -20.39 -6.36 -10.60
N LYS A 698 -19.53 -6.90 -9.73
CA LYS A 698 -19.06 -6.23 -8.53
C LYS A 698 -17.71 -6.77 -8.09
N LYS A 699 -16.75 -5.88 -7.77
CA LYS A 699 -15.53 -6.29 -7.08
C LYS A 699 -15.84 -6.58 -5.61
N THR A 700 -15.77 -7.85 -5.21
CA THR A 700 -16.07 -8.29 -3.83
C THR A 700 -14.76 -8.52 -3.04
N ARG A 701 -14.80 -8.21 -1.74
CA ARG A 701 -13.65 -8.25 -0.83
C ARG A 701 -14.03 -8.95 0.47
N TYR A 702 -13.04 -9.52 1.14
CA TYR A 702 -13.18 -9.95 2.54
C TYR A 702 -12.73 -8.86 3.47
N PHE A 703 -13.38 -8.78 4.62
CA PHE A 703 -13.01 -7.87 5.69
C PHE A 703 -12.19 -8.63 6.73
N ASN A 704 -11.09 -8.03 7.18
CA ASN A 704 -10.17 -8.64 8.13
C ASN A 704 -10.07 -7.77 9.38
N ILE A 705 -10.10 -8.44 10.53
CA ILE A 705 -9.83 -7.84 11.84
C ILE A 705 -8.47 -8.34 12.29
N ALA A 706 -7.55 -7.42 12.58
CA ALA A 706 -6.26 -7.68 13.19
C ALA A 706 -6.16 -6.94 14.53
N ILE A 707 -6.03 -7.68 15.62
CA ILE A 707 -5.96 -7.10 16.97
C ILE A 707 -4.69 -7.51 17.69
N SER A 708 -4.24 -6.64 18.59
CA SER A 708 -3.22 -6.99 19.57
C SER A 708 -3.71 -6.82 20.99
N LEU A 709 -3.36 -7.78 21.84
CA LEU A 709 -3.81 -7.91 23.21
C LEU A 709 -2.61 -8.06 24.15
N SER A 710 -2.63 -7.43 25.31
CA SER A 710 -1.64 -7.66 26.39
C SER A 710 -2.34 -8.23 27.62
N LYS A 711 -1.75 -9.28 28.23
CA LYS A 711 -2.27 -9.84 29.48
C LYS A 711 -2.03 -8.85 30.62
N LYS A 712 -3.08 -8.58 31.41
CA LYS A 712 -3.06 -7.67 32.57
C LYS A 712 -2.21 -8.17 33.74
#